data_AF-A0A2E5FFJ5-F1
#
_entry.id   AF-A0A2E5FFJ5-F1
#
_cell.length_a   1.000
_cell.length_b   1.000
_cell.length_c   1.000
_cell.angle_alpha   90.00
_cell.angle_beta   90.00
_cell.angle_gamma   90.00
#
_symmetry.space_group_name_H-M   'P 1'
#
loop_
_entity.id
_entity.type
_entity.pdbx_description
1 polymer ?
#
loop_
_entity_poly.entity_id
_entity_poly.type
_entity_poly.pdbx_seq_one_letter_code
_entity_poly.pdbx_strand_id
1 'polypeptide(L)'
;MRWNQVKAIFIKDGTELIRDIRTIIAMVILPAVFVPLFLLIAGIQEAQTSNKRLEENYTIGVTESFSNEIPFESEENNVEFKKISKSDLLDALKSKNIDAYIELNNDEFEIHFDGARSDGRSQRAKTLLEDYVKNWNLEKIKNTLKANNIAEEILNPPDIKIINIAPEEEISGFELAQFLPLIVLLMVINLLAHPAIDSMTGERERGTAESLLALPITSKEIIFGKFLVIASLAIFAIALNIGLLMLSINIISQGQMGLSFYSHFLLTVLGSIPMIIFFSGALLYIAGSSKSTKEASSYLHPFVLIFMIGAFLSLSTDSPSSWMNWIPGIGAGISLKSWLTASGTLISWISAAWTTFLGFVFLNLAAEQFKSENTILGVGGINWKQWWNKQRKGERYATSSESIISFILIFIAFAIFSFVFEARLSPSMSEGKSILYGTFLAQITALVMLPHFINKFLGLKNDYITSLKRFQPKPWLFFISIGAWLFGMLFGYIGESIWPMGEEFTKIMQMIFDENSLISLLFIVAVMPGIAEELVFRGFLLHGFKKLGNSRAILISSSLFALMHLDPSRFLYTFVLGVIFAMITLRTGTIWYSALMHCLVNAISIMLAKNNLFGDVLSPEAPTNLLPFAIMGLIGFLIIKSLWKKIPIHENK
;
A
#
# COMPACT_ATOMS: atom_id res chain seq x y z
N MET A 1 -18.23 23.68 28.22
CA MET A 1 -17.99 24.56 27.05
C MET A 1 -19.08 25.59 26.99
N ARG A 2 -18.73 26.87 26.80
CA ARG A 2 -19.67 27.95 26.52
C ARG A 2 -19.88 28.06 25.01
N TRP A 3 -21.00 27.54 24.52
CA TRP A 3 -21.31 27.45 23.09
C TRP A 3 -21.31 28.78 22.35
N ASN A 4 -21.66 29.88 23.02
CA ASN A 4 -21.60 31.23 22.43
C ASN A 4 -20.18 31.64 22.03
N GLN A 5 -19.16 31.23 22.81
CA GLN A 5 -17.76 31.52 22.51
C GLN A 5 -17.25 30.65 21.36
N VAL A 6 -17.60 29.36 21.36
CA VAL A 6 -17.30 28.44 20.25
C VAL A 6 -17.92 28.94 18.94
N LYS A 7 -19.19 29.39 18.99
CA LYS A 7 -19.89 29.96 17.84
C LYS A 7 -19.22 31.24 17.32
N ALA A 8 -18.73 32.10 18.22
CA ALA A 8 -18.02 33.31 17.81
C ALA A 8 -16.73 33.00 17.04
N ILE A 9 -15.94 32.02 17.52
CA ILE A 9 -14.73 31.55 16.86
C ILE A 9 -15.06 30.88 15.52
N PHE A 10 -16.10 30.04 15.48
CA PHE A 10 -16.56 29.41 14.26
C PHE A 10 -16.93 30.45 13.18
N ILE A 11 -17.67 31.49 13.55
CA ILE A 11 -18.05 32.56 12.62
C ILE A 11 -16.83 33.36 12.19
N LYS A 12 -15.95 33.75 13.13
CA LYS A 12 -14.73 34.52 12.83
C LYS A 12 -13.84 33.77 11.83
N ASP A 13 -13.37 32.60 12.23
CA ASP A 13 -12.36 31.84 11.48
C ASP A 13 -12.98 31.27 10.19
N GLY A 14 -14.26 30.89 10.21
CA GLY A 14 -14.99 30.49 9.01
C GLY A 14 -15.12 31.65 8.00
N THR A 15 -15.40 32.86 8.46
CA THR A 15 -15.49 34.04 7.56
C THR A 15 -14.13 34.40 6.99
N GLU A 16 -13.05 34.34 7.77
CA GLU A 16 -11.69 34.57 7.30
C GLU A 16 -11.29 33.56 6.23
N LEU A 17 -11.54 32.26 6.47
CA LEU A 17 -11.19 31.22 5.52
C LEU A 17 -12.02 31.32 4.22
N ILE A 18 -13.30 31.68 4.32
CA ILE A 18 -14.16 31.84 3.14
C ILE A 18 -13.72 33.05 2.29
N ARG A 19 -13.18 34.10 2.91
CA ARG A 19 -12.67 35.27 2.20
C ARG A 19 -11.37 35.00 1.45
N ASP A 20 -10.61 33.99 1.86
CA ASP A 20 -9.43 33.59 1.12
C ASP A 20 -9.80 32.72 -0.09
N ILE A 21 -10.11 33.40 -1.19
CA ILE A 21 -10.50 32.79 -2.46
C ILE A 21 -9.43 31.82 -2.99
N ARG A 22 -8.14 32.04 -2.70
CA ARG A 22 -7.06 31.16 -3.16
C ARG A 22 -7.13 29.82 -2.43
N THR A 23 -7.39 29.88 -1.13
CA THR A 23 -7.57 28.71 -0.28
C THR A 23 -8.82 27.94 -0.66
N ILE A 24 -9.96 28.61 -0.92
CA ILE A 24 -11.16 27.93 -1.48
C ILE A 24 -10.88 27.30 -2.85
N ILE A 25 -10.24 28.03 -3.77
CA ILE A 25 -9.96 27.51 -5.11
C ILE A 25 -9.09 26.26 -5.01
N ALA A 26 -7.99 26.33 -4.26
CA ALA A 26 -7.05 25.21 -4.13
C ALA A 26 -7.67 24.00 -3.41
N MET A 27 -8.49 24.23 -2.39
CA MET A 27 -9.03 23.16 -1.55
C MET A 27 -10.31 22.55 -2.11
N VAL A 28 -11.24 23.38 -2.59
CA VAL A 28 -12.61 22.93 -2.93
C VAL A 28 -12.77 22.84 -4.44
N ILE A 29 -12.46 23.91 -5.17
CA ILE A 29 -12.78 24.01 -6.60
C ILE A 29 -11.83 23.17 -7.44
N LEU A 30 -10.52 23.23 -7.17
CA LEU A 30 -9.52 22.54 -7.97
C LEU A 30 -9.72 21.02 -7.95
N PRO A 31 -9.84 20.34 -6.79
CA PRO A 31 -10.13 18.90 -6.77
C PRO A 31 -11.48 18.58 -7.41
N ALA A 32 -12.49 19.43 -7.16
CA ALA A 32 -13.84 19.26 -7.69
C ALA A 32 -13.89 19.32 -9.22
N VAL A 33 -12.97 20.03 -9.86
CA VAL A 33 -12.88 20.06 -11.33
C VAL A 33 -11.93 18.98 -11.84
N PHE A 34 -10.77 18.83 -11.22
CA PHE A 34 -9.71 17.94 -11.72
C PHE A 34 -10.09 16.46 -11.64
N VAL A 35 -10.69 16.01 -10.54
CA VAL A 35 -11.02 14.58 -10.36
C VAL A 35 -12.07 14.11 -11.38
N PRO A 36 -13.21 14.80 -11.54
CA PRO A 36 -14.19 14.49 -12.60
C PRO A 36 -13.61 14.57 -14.01
N LEU A 37 -12.81 15.60 -14.30
CA LEU A 37 -12.20 15.80 -15.62
C LEU A 37 -11.20 14.70 -15.95
N PHE A 38 -10.35 14.33 -15.00
CA PHE A 38 -9.39 13.24 -15.15
C PHE A 38 -10.10 11.93 -15.49
N LEU A 39 -11.19 11.61 -14.79
CA LEU A 39 -11.96 10.40 -15.05
C LEU A 39 -12.69 10.44 -16.40
N LEU A 40 -13.21 11.59 -16.81
CA LEU A 40 -13.78 11.74 -18.15
C LEU A 40 -12.72 11.52 -19.23
N ILE A 41 -11.52 12.09 -19.07
CA ILE A 41 -10.40 11.89 -20.00
C ILE A 41 -9.97 10.43 -20.01
N ALA A 42 -9.83 9.80 -18.83
CA ALA A 42 -9.49 8.39 -18.71
C ALA A 42 -10.55 7.49 -19.37
N GLY A 43 -11.83 7.76 -19.15
CA GLY A 43 -12.95 7.03 -19.77
C GLY A 43 -13.00 7.22 -21.28
N ILE A 44 -12.73 8.42 -21.80
CA ILE A 44 -12.60 8.66 -23.25
C ILE A 44 -11.39 7.90 -23.81
N GLN A 45 -10.27 7.90 -23.10
CA GLN A 45 -9.07 7.18 -23.53
C GLN A 45 -9.26 5.66 -23.47
N GLU A 46 -10.01 5.16 -22.50
CA GLU A 46 -10.42 3.76 -22.40
C GLU A 46 -11.36 3.39 -23.55
N ALA A 47 -12.34 4.25 -23.87
CA ALA A 47 -13.20 4.08 -25.05
C ALA A 47 -12.40 4.11 -26.37
N GLN A 48 -11.30 4.85 -26.44
CA GLN A 48 -10.39 4.84 -27.59
C GLN A 48 -9.49 3.61 -27.63
N THR A 49 -9.05 3.13 -26.46
CA THR A 49 -8.24 1.91 -26.34
C THR A 49 -9.08 0.67 -26.64
N SER A 50 -10.35 0.66 -26.22
CA SER A 50 -11.30 -0.39 -26.58
C SER A 50 -11.60 -0.38 -28.08
N ASN A 51 -11.64 0.78 -28.72
CA ASN A 51 -11.72 0.88 -30.18
C ASN A 51 -10.45 0.32 -30.88
N LYS A 52 -9.26 0.43 -30.29
CA LYS A 52 -8.06 -0.27 -30.81
C LYS A 52 -8.11 -1.78 -30.59
N ARG A 53 -8.76 -2.23 -29.50
CA ARG A 53 -9.01 -3.66 -29.22
C ARG A 53 -10.04 -4.27 -30.19
N LEU A 54 -10.74 -3.48 -31.00
CA LEU A 54 -11.54 -4.00 -32.13
C LEU A 54 -10.71 -4.83 -33.12
N GLU A 55 -9.39 -4.62 -33.16
CA GLU A 55 -8.46 -5.37 -34.00
C GLU A 55 -7.98 -6.70 -33.38
N GLU A 56 -8.36 -7.00 -32.12
CA GLU A 56 -7.99 -8.26 -31.45
C GLU A 56 -9.00 -9.38 -31.76
N ASN A 57 -8.49 -10.62 -31.86
CA ASN A 57 -9.34 -11.79 -32.02
C ASN A 57 -9.99 -12.21 -30.69
N TYR A 58 -11.31 -12.36 -30.69
CA TYR A 58 -12.12 -12.84 -29.57
C TYR A 58 -12.58 -14.27 -29.81
N THR A 59 -12.56 -15.13 -28.78
CA THR A 59 -13.07 -16.50 -28.90
C THR A 59 -14.43 -16.61 -28.23
N ILE A 60 -15.46 -17.01 -28.97
CA ILE A 60 -16.84 -17.08 -28.47
C ILE A 60 -17.36 -18.52 -28.49
N GLY A 61 -17.89 -18.99 -27.36
CA GLY A 61 -18.52 -20.29 -27.25
C GLY A 61 -19.96 -20.27 -27.79
N VAL A 62 -20.31 -21.26 -28.61
CA VAL A 62 -21.68 -21.45 -29.10
C VAL A 62 -22.13 -22.90 -28.89
N THR A 63 -23.41 -23.07 -28.55
CA THR A 63 -24.02 -24.40 -28.45
C THR A 63 -24.38 -24.95 -29.84
N GLU A 64 -24.38 -26.29 -30.00
CA GLU A 64 -24.74 -26.93 -31.28
C GLU A 64 -26.18 -26.64 -31.72
N SER A 65 -27.12 -26.56 -30.77
CA SER A 65 -28.51 -26.17 -31.03
C SER A 65 -28.60 -24.77 -31.63
N PHE A 66 -27.81 -23.84 -31.11
CA PHE A 66 -27.80 -22.45 -31.54
C PHE A 66 -27.08 -22.25 -32.89
N SER A 67 -25.98 -22.97 -33.14
CA SER A 67 -25.26 -22.94 -34.43
C SER A 67 -26.10 -23.39 -35.63
N ASN A 68 -27.21 -24.11 -35.40
CA ASN A 68 -28.10 -24.56 -36.47
C ASN A 68 -29.18 -23.50 -36.82
N GLU A 69 -29.50 -22.59 -35.91
CA GLU A 69 -30.49 -21.53 -36.13
C GLU A 69 -29.89 -20.26 -36.72
N ILE A 70 -28.65 -19.93 -36.32
CA ILE A 70 -27.90 -18.78 -36.82
C ILE A 70 -26.62 -19.29 -37.47
N PRO A 71 -26.45 -19.14 -38.80
CA PRO A 71 -25.22 -19.52 -39.47
C PRO A 71 -24.14 -18.48 -39.14
N PHE A 72 -23.29 -18.78 -38.16
CA PHE A 72 -22.07 -18.02 -37.92
C PHE A 72 -21.00 -18.49 -38.91
N GLU A 73 -20.49 -17.59 -39.75
CA GLU A 73 -19.24 -17.87 -40.45
C GLU A 73 -18.10 -17.96 -39.44
N SER A 74 -17.15 -18.88 -39.67
CA SER A 74 -16.10 -19.22 -38.69
C SER A 74 -15.17 -18.05 -38.33
N GLU A 75 -15.14 -17.00 -39.15
CA GLU A 75 -14.39 -15.77 -38.95
C GLU A 75 -15.18 -14.57 -39.49
N GLU A 76 -16.04 -13.95 -38.67
CA GLU A 76 -16.61 -12.64 -38.95
C GLU A 76 -16.09 -11.63 -37.92
N ASN A 77 -15.55 -10.50 -38.39
CA ASN A 77 -15.16 -9.35 -37.55
C ASN A 77 -14.27 -9.69 -36.33
N ASN A 78 -13.15 -10.38 -36.53
CA ASN A 78 -12.19 -10.74 -35.47
C ASN A 78 -12.81 -11.59 -34.33
N VAL A 79 -13.82 -12.41 -34.65
CA VAL A 79 -14.44 -13.35 -33.71
C VAL A 79 -14.28 -14.78 -34.22
N GLU A 80 -13.69 -15.64 -33.41
CA GLU A 80 -13.59 -17.10 -33.63
C GLU A 80 -14.70 -17.79 -32.83
N PHE A 81 -15.67 -18.39 -33.52
CA PHE A 81 -16.76 -19.15 -32.89
C PHE A 81 -16.34 -20.61 -32.66
N LYS A 82 -16.28 -21.04 -31.40
CA LYS A 82 -16.01 -22.43 -31.00
C LYS A 82 -17.28 -23.13 -30.57
N LYS A 83 -17.57 -24.26 -31.22
CA LYS A 83 -18.66 -25.16 -30.82
C LYS A 83 -18.22 -25.97 -29.62
N ILE A 84 -18.94 -25.83 -28.51
CA ILE A 84 -18.63 -26.47 -27.23
C ILE A 84 -19.91 -27.10 -26.69
N SER A 85 -19.78 -28.25 -26.03
CA SER A 85 -20.89 -28.92 -25.37
C SER A 85 -21.46 -28.05 -24.23
N LYS A 86 -22.77 -28.15 -23.96
CA LYS A 86 -23.44 -27.31 -22.93
C LYS A 86 -22.85 -27.49 -21.53
N SER A 87 -22.32 -28.67 -21.19
CA SER A 87 -21.69 -28.93 -19.88
C SER A 87 -20.36 -28.21 -19.70
N ASP A 88 -19.64 -27.92 -20.79
CA ASP A 88 -18.24 -27.48 -20.73
C ASP A 88 -18.09 -25.97 -20.93
N LEU A 89 -19.15 -25.26 -21.33
CA LEU A 89 -19.13 -23.81 -21.60
C LEU A 89 -18.77 -22.97 -20.38
N LEU A 90 -19.33 -23.32 -19.21
CA LEU A 90 -19.11 -22.58 -17.97
C LEU A 90 -17.68 -22.76 -17.45
N ASP A 91 -17.12 -23.96 -17.60
CA ASP A 91 -15.74 -24.27 -17.26
C ASP A 91 -14.74 -23.67 -18.27
N ALA A 92 -15.11 -23.63 -19.56
CA ALA A 92 -14.32 -22.97 -20.60
C ALA A 92 -14.24 -21.45 -20.38
N LEU A 93 -15.31 -20.81 -19.91
CA LEU A 93 -15.32 -19.39 -19.56
C LEU A 93 -14.44 -19.12 -18.34
N LYS A 94 -14.57 -19.92 -17.27
CA LYS A 94 -13.75 -19.81 -16.05
C LYS A 94 -12.26 -20.07 -16.30
N SER A 95 -11.93 -20.97 -17.22
CA SER A 95 -10.55 -21.27 -17.60
C SER A 95 -9.95 -20.27 -18.61
N LYS A 96 -10.69 -19.21 -18.98
CA LYS A 96 -10.29 -18.18 -19.96
C LYS A 96 -9.99 -18.71 -21.37
N ASN A 97 -10.55 -19.89 -21.71
CA ASN A 97 -10.43 -20.48 -23.04
C ASN A 97 -11.43 -19.86 -24.04
N ILE A 98 -12.51 -19.27 -23.53
CA ILE A 98 -13.47 -18.46 -24.28
C ILE A 98 -13.69 -17.13 -23.56
N ASP A 99 -14.10 -16.11 -24.30
CA ASP A 99 -14.33 -14.76 -23.80
C ASP A 99 -15.81 -14.53 -23.44
N ALA A 100 -16.76 -15.08 -24.19
CA ALA A 100 -18.18 -15.12 -23.82
C ALA A 100 -18.84 -16.32 -24.49
N TYR A 101 -20.06 -16.68 -24.08
CA TYR A 101 -20.85 -17.67 -24.81
C TYR A 101 -22.32 -17.29 -24.91
N ILE A 102 -23.00 -17.87 -25.90
CA ILE A 102 -24.43 -17.69 -26.13
C ILE A 102 -25.12 -19.05 -26.24
N GLU A 103 -26.30 -19.15 -25.62
CA GLU A 103 -27.16 -20.31 -25.71
C GLU A 103 -28.62 -19.92 -25.97
N LEU A 104 -29.37 -20.83 -26.58
CA LEU A 104 -30.81 -20.72 -26.74
C LEU A 104 -31.49 -21.53 -25.63
N ASN A 105 -32.30 -20.89 -24.81
CA ASN A 105 -32.99 -21.53 -23.70
C ASN A 105 -34.47 -21.14 -23.74
N ASN A 106 -35.36 -22.11 -24.00
CA ASN A 106 -36.82 -21.89 -24.13
C ASN A 106 -37.19 -20.72 -25.08
N ASP A 107 -36.61 -20.68 -26.29
CA ASP A 107 -36.81 -19.63 -27.30
C ASP A 107 -36.28 -18.23 -26.93
N GLU A 108 -35.56 -18.08 -25.80
CA GLU A 108 -34.85 -16.84 -25.42
C GLU A 108 -33.34 -16.97 -25.67
N PHE A 109 -32.72 -15.88 -26.13
CA PHE A 109 -31.27 -15.78 -26.31
C PHE A 109 -30.61 -15.42 -24.98
N GLU A 110 -29.80 -16.31 -24.41
CA GLU A 110 -29.04 -16.08 -23.18
C GLU A 110 -27.56 -15.85 -23.49
N ILE A 111 -27.04 -14.64 -23.26
CA ILE A 111 -25.61 -14.31 -23.39
C ILE A 111 -24.96 -14.35 -22.01
N HIS A 112 -23.94 -15.18 -21.89
CA HIS A 112 -23.19 -15.39 -20.66
C HIS A 112 -21.78 -14.82 -20.79
N PHE A 113 -21.38 -13.99 -19.83
CA PHE A 113 -20.06 -13.36 -19.80
C PHE A 113 -19.54 -13.23 -18.36
N ASP A 114 -18.23 -13.04 -18.23
CA ASP A 114 -17.52 -12.82 -16.97
C ASP A 114 -17.13 -11.34 -16.84
N GLY A 115 -17.94 -10.58 -16.10
CA GLY A 115 -17.71 -9.16 -15.84
C GLY A 115 -16.51 -8.85 -14.93
N ALA A 116 -15.94 -9.84 -14.23
CA ALA A 116 -14.82 -9.70 -13.31
C ALA A 116 -13.45 -9.83 -14.00
N ARG A 117 -13.45 -10.15 -15.29
CA ARG A 117 -12.23 -10.45 -16.03
C ARG A 117 -11.44 -9.18 -16.33
N SER A 118 -10.27 -9.04 -15.70
CA SER A 118 -9.39 -7.86 -15.75
C SER A 118 -8.83 -7.50 -17.14
N ASP A 119 -8.91 -8.41 -18.12
CA ASP A 119 -8.49 -8.13 -19.50
C ASP A 119 -9.56 -7.38 -20.32
N GLY A 120 -10.78 -7.25 -19.79
CA GLY A 120 -11.91 -6.60 -20.46
C GLY A 120 -12.40 -7.31 -21.73
N ARG A 121 -11.88 -8.50 -22.05
CA ARG A 121 -12.23 -9.23 -23.28
C ARG A 121 -13.65 -9.79 -23.22
N SER A 122 -14.05 -10.30 -22.07
CA SER A 122 -15.38 -10.90 -21.89
C SER A 122 -16.51 -9.89 -22.03
N GLN A 123 -16.36 -8.71 -21.45
CA GLN A 123 -17.32 -7.60 -21.60
C GLN A 123 -17.49 -7.17 -23.05
N ARG A 124 -16.40 -7.19 -23.84
CA ARG A 124 -16.44 -6.82 -25.25
C ARG A 124 -17.08 -7.92 -26.11
N ALA A 125 -16.75 -9.18 -25.85
CA ALA A 125 -17.36 -10.33 -26.54
C ALA A 125 -18.89 -10.36 -26.34
N LYS A 126 -19.37 -9.99 -25.14
CA LYS A 126 -20.79 -9.75 -24.87
C LYS A 126 -21.39 -8.68 -25.80
N THR A 127 -20.79 -7.49 -25.89
CA THR A 127 -21.31 -6.42 -26.76
C THR A 127 -21.32 -6.83 -28.23
N LEU A 128 -20.29 -7.53 -28.70
CA LEU A 128 -20.23 -8.04 -30.07
C LEU A 128 -21.35 -9.05 -30.35
N LEU A 129 -21.63 -9.96 -29.41
CA LEU A 129 -22.76 -10.90 -29.52
C LEU A 129 -24.11 -10.19 -29.57
N GLU A 130 -24.33 -9.19 -28.72
CA GLU A 130 -25.57 -8.42 -28.72
C GLU A 130 -25.80 -7.70 -30.05
N ASP A 131 -24.77 -7.04 -30.58
CA ASP A 131 -24.84 -6.35 -31.86
C ASP A 131 -25.08 -7.33 -33.01
N TYR A 132 -24.43 -8.50 -32.97
CA TYR A 132 -24.61 -9.55 -33.97
C TYR A 132 -26.04 -10.10 -34.00
N VAL A 133 -26.58 -10.48 -32.84
CA VAL A 133 -27.94 -11.03 -32.73
C VAL A 133 -28.99 -9.99 -33.15
N LYS A 134 -28.79 -8.71 -32.79
CA LYS A 134 -29.66 -7.61 -33.24
C LYS A 134 -29.60 -7.44 -34.76
N ASN A 135 -28.41 -7.42 -35.36
CA ASN A 135 -28.25 -7.26 -36.80
C ASN A 135 -28.85 -8.43 -37.58
N TRP A 136 -28.59 -9.67 -37.14
CA TRP A 136 -29.19 -10.87 -37.72
C TRP A 136 -30.72 -10.82 -37.67
N ASN A 137 -31.30 -10.43 -36.53
CA ASN A 137 -32.75 -10.33 -36.41
C ASN A 137 -33.33 -9.24 -37.32
N LEU A 138 -32.64 -8.08 -37.43
CA LEU A 138 -33.03 -7.02 -38.34
C LEU A 138 -33.00 -7.47 -39.81
N GLU A 139 -32.00 -8.23 -40.22
CA GLU A 139 -31.94 -8.80 -41.58
C GLU A 139 -33.03 -9.83 -41.83
N LYS A 140 -33.27 -10.73 -40.86
CA LYS A 140 -34.34 -11.74 -40.93
C LYS A 140 -35.72 -11.10 -41.06
N ILE A 141 -36.00 -10.07 -40.26
CA ILE A 141 -37.25 -9.30 -40.32
C ILE A 141 -37.37 -8.59 -41.67
N LYS A 142 -36.33 -7.89 -42.15
CA LYS A 142 -36.33 -7.23 -43.47
C LYS A 142 -36.62 -8.20 -44.61
N ASN A 143 -36.00 -9.38 -44.59
CA ASN A 143 -36.21 -10.41 -45.62
C ASN A 143 -37.62 -11.01 -45.54
N THR A 144 -38.16 -11.20 -44.34
CA THR A 144 -39.53 -11.71 -44.11
C THR A 144 -40.61 -10.69 -44.51
N LEU A 145 -40.39 -9.41 -44.22
CA LEU A 145 -41.30 -8.32 -44.61
C LEU A 145 -41.32 -8.12 -46.13
N LYS A 146 -40.15 -8.17 -46.80
CA LYS A 146 -40.06 -8.14 -48.27
C LYS A 146 -40.76 -9.31 -48.94
N ALA A 147 -40.71 -10.50 -48.33
CA ALA A 147 -41.39 -11.68 -48.87
C ALA A 147 -42.92 -11.62 -48.74
N ASN A 148 -43.45 -10.83 -47.80
CA ASN A 148 -44.88 -10.81 -47.46
C ASN A 148 -45.60 -9.47 -47.78
N ASN A 149 -44.94 -8.47 -48.38
CA ASN A 149 -45.53 -7.16 -48.72
C ASN A 149 -46.17 -6.41 -47.52
N ILE A 150 -45.59 -6.52 -46.32
CA ILE A 150 -46.07 -5.84 -45.11
C ILE A 150 -45.24 -4.58 -44.85
N ALA A 151 -45.87 -3.48 -44.41
CA ALA A 151 -45.19 -2.23 -44.08
C ALA A 151 -44.24 -2.39 -42.87
N GLU A 152 -43.09 -1.71 -42.92
CA GLU A 152 -41.93 -1.80 -41.98
C GLU A 152 -42.19 -1.34 -40.52
N GLU A 153 -43.44 -1.26 -40.07
CA GLU A 153 -43.82 -0.57 -38.83
C GLU A 153 -43.88 -1.46 -37.57
N ILE A 154 -43.46 -2.73 -37.62
CA ILE A 154 -43.38 -3.60 -36.44
C ILE A 154 -41.95 -4.14 -36.31
N LEU A 155 -41.07 -3.33 -35.74
CA LEU A 155 -39.72 -3.70 -35.35
C LEU A 155 -39.68 -3.95 -33.84
N ASN A 156 -39.90 -5.20 -33.43
CA ASN A 156 -39.54 -5.61 -32.07
C ASN A 156 -38.19 -6.33 -32.13
N PRO A 157 -37.13 -5.80 -31.50
CA PRO A 157 -35.88 -6.53 -31.34
C PRO A 157 -36.12 -7.82 -30.54
N PRO A 158 -35.28 -8.85 -30.70
CA PRO A 158 -35.45 -10.07 -29.92
C PRO A 158 -35.13 -9.77 -28.45
N ASP A 159 -35.88 -10.36 -27.52
CA ASP A 159 -35.56 -10.28 -26.10
C ASP A 159 -34.27 -11.09 -25.85
N ILE A 160 -33.16 -10.36 -25.66
CA ILE A 160 -31.86 -10.94 -25.32
C ILE A 160 -31.68 -10.82 -23.81
N LYS A 161 -31.57 -11.95 -23.14
CA LYS A 161 -31.32 -12.02 -21.71
C LYS A 161 -29.82 -12.11 -21.45
N ILE A 162 -29.29 -11.11 -20.77
CA ILE A 162 -27.86 -11.00 -20.47
C ILE A 162 -27.63 -11.56 -19.06
N ILE A 163 -26.79 -12.58 -18.95
CA ILE A 163 -26.46 -13.25 -17.70
C ILE A 163 -24.99 -13.00 -17.39
N ASN A 164 -24.72 -12.23 -16.33
CA ASN A 164 -23.37 -12.09 -15.81
C ASN A 164 -23.09 -13.25 -14.86
N ILE A 165 -22.01 -13.99 -15.11
CA ILE A 165 -21.59 -15.11 -14.25
C ILE A 165 -20.77 -14.60 -13.06
N ALA A 166 -20.16 -13.42 -13.18
CA ALA A 166 -19.53 -12.75 -12.06
C ALA A 166 -20.60 -12.29 -11.04
N PRO A 167 -20.37 -12.44 -9.73
CA PRO A 167 -21.20 -11.83 -8.70
C PRO A 167 -21.44 -10.34 -9.01
N GLU A 168 -22.62 -9.79 -8.69
CA GLU A 168 -22.92 -8.34 -8.90
C GLU A 168 -21.89 -7.41 -8.23
N GLU A 169 -21.12 -7.95 -7.29
CA GLU A 169 -20.02 -7.31 -6.58
C GLU A 169 -18.73 -7.16 -7.42
N GLU A 170 -18.56 -7.82 -8.57
CA GLU A 170 -17.29 -7.86 -9.33
C GLU A 170 -17.31 -7.13 -10.69
N ILE A 171 -18.35 -6.35 -11.00
CA ILE A 171 -18.50 -5.64 -12.30
C ILE A 171 -17.53 -4.44 -12.39
N SER A 172 -17.01 -4.11 -13.58
CA SER A 172 -16.07 -3.01 -13.93
C SER A 172 -16.23 -1.62 -13.26
N GLY A 173 -17.37 -1.29 -12.63
CA GLY A 173 -17.49 -0.13 -11.73
C GLY A 173 -16.83 -0.34 -10.35
N PHE A 174 -16.54 -1.59 -10.00
CA PHE A 174 -15.93 -2.05 -8.75
C PHE A 174 -14.43 -1.77 -8.72
N GLU A 175 -13.72 -1.81 -9.86
CA GLU A 175 -12.31 -1.45 -9.91
C GLU A 175 -12.09 0.01 -9.47
N LEU A 176 -12.92 0.96 -9.95
CA LEU A 176 -12.89 2.35 -9.44
C LEU A 176 -13.37 2.46 -7.99
N ALA A 177 -14.34 1.65 -7.58
CA ALA A 177 -14.83 1.62 -6.20
C ALA A 177 -13.76 1.14 -5.20
N GLN A 178 -12.84 0.27 -5.63
CA GLN A 178 -11.70 -0.18 -4.82
C GLN A 178 -10.71 0.95 -4.54
N PHE A 179 -10.47 1.86 -5.50
CA PHE A 179 -9.58 3.03 -5.31
C PHE A 179 -10.25 4.19 -4.57
N LEU A 180 -11.59 4.22 -4.52
CA LEU A 180 -12.35 5.32 -3.95
C LEU A 180 -12.00 5.62 -2.48
N PRO A 181 -11.78 4.64 -1.58
CA PRO A 181 -11.29 4.88 -0.23
C PRO A 181 -9.94 5.58 -0.13
N LEU A 182 -9.00 5.24 -1.02
CA LEU A 182 -7.69 5.89 -1.07
C LEU A 182 -7.83 7.34 -1.53
N ILE A 183 -8.64 7.58 -2.57
CA ILE A 183 -8.93 8.93 -3.07
C ILE A 183 -9.58 9.76 -1.97
N VAL A 184 -10.63 9.27 -1.32
CA VAL A 184 -11.33 9.97 -0.24
C VAL A 184 -10.39 10.27 0.94
N LEU A 185 -9.53 9.34 1.33
CA LEU A 185 -8.51 9.59 2.36
C LEU A 185 -7.57 10.73 1.97
N LEU A 186 -7.01 10.68 0.76
CA LEU A 186 -6.08 11.71 0.27
C LEU A 186 -6.76 13.07 0.18
N MET A 187 -8.04 13.09 -0.20
CA MET A 187 -8.84 14.31 -0.23
C MET A 187 -9.04 14.87 1.18
N VAL A 188 -9.48 14.04 2.14
CA VAL A 188 -9.67 14.44 3.55
C VAL A 188 -8.40 15.08 4.10
N ILE A 189 -7.24 14.44 3.91
CA ILE A 189 -5.98 14.95 4.43
C ILE A 189 -5.60 16.29 3.79
N ASN A 190 -5.65 16.40 2.46
CA ASN A 190 -5.27 17.64 1.76
C ASN A 190 -6.23 18.80 2.06
N LEU A 191 -7.54 18.51 2.17
CA LEU A 191 -8.57 19.48 2.54
C LEU A 191 -8.37 20.05 3.94
N LEU A 192 -7.97 19.21 4.90
CA LEU A 192 -7.84 19.63 6.30
C LEU A 192 -6.48 20.27 6.60
N ALA A 193 -5.44 19.90 5.87
CA ALA A 193 -4.05 20.31 6.11
C ALA A 193 -3.84 21.83 6.07
N HIS A 194 -4.20 22.48 4.96
CA HIS A 194 -3.96 23.91 4.77
C HIS A 194 -4.70 24.78 5.80
N PRO A 195 -6.02 24.59 6.05
CA PRO A 195 -6.75 25.33 7.07
C PRO A 195 -6.22 25.12 8.48
N ALA A 196 -5.84 23.88 8.83
CA ALA A 196 -5.31 23.59 10.16
C ALA A 196 -3.98 24.31 10.41
N ILE A 197 -3.11 24.36 9.39
CA ILE A 197 -1.82 25.06 9.46
C ILE A 197 -2.04 26.57 9.58
N ASP A 198 -2.84 27.18 8.70
CA ASP A 198 -3.07 28.64 8.73
C ASP A 198 -3.78 29.05 10.03
N SER A 199 -4.77 28.27 10.46
CA SER A 199 -5.54 28.55 11.68
C SER A 199 -4.71 28.47 12.97
N MET A 200 -3.59 27.75 13.00
CA MET A 200 -2.72 27.61 14.18
C MET A 200 -1.43 28.42 14.04
N THR A 201 -0.63 28.08 13.04
CA THR A 201 0.67 28.73 12.81
C THR A 201 0.52 30.10 12.16
N GLY A 202 -0.50 30.32 11.33
CA GLY A 202 -0.76 31.63 10.72
C GLY A 202 -1.14 32.69 11.76
N GLU A 203 -1.99 32.35 12.74
CA GLU A 203 -2.30 33.26 13.87
C GLU A 203 -1.05 33.57 14.72
N ARG A 204 -0.16 32.59 14.88
CA ARG A 204 1.11 32.78 15.59
C ARG A 204 2.09 33.66 14.82
N GLU A 205 2.24 33.45 13.52
CA GLU A 205 3.08 34.29 12.64
C GLU A 205 2.57 35.74 12.56
N ARG A 206 1.25 35.93 12.67
CA ARG A 206 0.60 37.26 12.70
C ARG A 206 0.62 37.92 14.09
N GLY A 207 1.08 37.23 15.13
CA GLY A 207 1.10 37.72 16.52
C GLY A 207 -0.30 37.93 17.13
N THR A 208 -1.31 37.22 16.61
CA THR A 208 -2.71 37.33 17.10
C THR A 208 -3.08 36.25 18.11
N ALA A 209 -2.26 35.21 18.25
CA ALA A 209 -2.49 34.09 19.18
C ALA A 209 -2.46 34.55 20.65
N GLU A 210 -1.59 35.49 21.01
CA GLU A 210 -1.46 36.07 22.35
C GLU A 210 -2.72 36.85 22.72
N SER A 211 -3.27 37.61 21.76
CA SER A 211 -4.53 38.34 21.94
C SER A 211 -5.70 37.39 22.17
N LEU A 212 -5.73 36.26 21.47
CA LEU A 212 -6.76 35.23 21.62
C LEU A 212 -6.73 34.56 23.00
N LEU A 213 -5.53 34.33 23.54
CA LEU A 213 -5.31 33.74 24.87
C LEU A 213 -5.59 34.73 26.02
N ALA A 214 -5.50 36.03 25.76
CA ALA A 214 -5.86 37.07 26.73
C ALA A 214 -7.38 37.24 26.90
N LEU A 215 -8.18 36.76 25.94
CA LEU A 215 -9.64 36.76 26.05
C LEU A 215 -10.09 35.77 27.13
N PRO A 216 -11.26 35.99 27.79
CA PRO A 216 -11.80 35.08 28.80
C PRO A 216 -12.41 33.80 28.18
N ILE A 217 -11.70 33.17 27.24
CA ILE A 217 -12.08 31.98 26.48
C ILE A 217 -11.08 30.87 26.81
N THR A 218 -11.57 29.65 27.01
CA THR A 218 -10.68 28.51 27.31
C THR A 218 -10.07 27.94 26.03
N SER A 219 -8.85 27.41 26.10
CA SER A 219 -8.18 26.77 24.96
C SER A 219 -8.99 25.62 24.36
N LYS A 220 -9.77 24.90 25.18
CA LYS A 220 -10.70 23.86 24.69
C LYS A 220 -11.82 24.45 23.83
N GLU A 221 -12.36 25.62 24.19
CA GLU A 221 -13.37 26.32 23.38
C GLU A 221 -12.77 26.84 22.06
N ILE A 222 -11.51 27.30 22.10
CA ILE A 222 -10.78 27.77 20.90
C ILE A 222 -10.54 26.64 19.91
N ILE A 223 -9.87 25.57 20.35
CA ILE A 223 -9.53 24.43 19.49
C ILE A 223 -10.80 23.79 18.92
N PHE A 224 -11.85 23.65 19.73
CA PHE A 224 -13.10 23.06 19.26
C PHE A 224 -13.83 23.94 18.24
N GLY A 225 -13.80 25.26 18.41
CA GLY A 225 -14.32 26.20 17.40
C GLY A 225 -13.57 26.07 16.06
N LYS A 226 -12.24 26.03 16.10
CA LYS A 226 -11.38 25.83 14.93
C LYS A 226 -11.63 24.48 14.26
N PHE A 227 -11.74 23.42 15.05
CA PHE A 227 -12.14 22.10 14.57
C PHE A 227 -13.46 22.12 13.80
N LEU A 228 -14.50 22.76 14.33
CA LEU A 228 -15.81 22.82 13.66
C LEU A 228 -15.74 23.54 12.30
N VAL A 229 -14.96 24.61 12.19
CA VAL A 229 -14.74 25.31 10.90
C VAL A 229 -14.15 24.33 9.89
N ILE A 230 -13.01 23.73 10.24
CA ILE A 230 -12.25 22.87 9.33
C ILE A 230 -13.04 21.61 8.96
N ALA A 231 -13.74 21.00 9.93
CA ALA A 231 -14.58 19.82 9.70
C ALA A 231 -15.79 20.14 8.78
N SER A 232 -16.47 21.28 8.99
CA SER A 232 -17.63 21.66 8.17
C SER A 232 -17.25 21.89 6.70
N LEU A 233 -16.11 22.53 6.46
CA LEU A 233 -15.57 22.74 5.11
C LEU A 233 -15.14 21.44 4.44
N ALA A 234 -14.51 20.54 5.20
CA ALA A 234 -14.13 19.24 4.66
C ALA A 234 -15.35 18.41 4.28
N ILE A 235 -16.40 18.37 5.11
CA ILE A 235 -17.64 17.66 4.79
C ILE A 235 -18.26 18.24 3.51
N PHE A 236 -18.35 19.57 3.40
CA PHE A 236 -18.88 20.22 2.21
C PHE A 236 -18.06 19.88 0.96
N ALA A 237 -16.73 20.00 1.04
CA ALA A 237 -15.86 19.72 -0.08
C ALA A 237 -15.91 18.24 -0.50
N ILE A 238 -15.93 17.31 0.45
CA ILE A 238 -16.05 15.88 0.17
C ILE A 238 -17.39 15.57 -0.49
N ALA A 239 -18.50 16.11 0.03
CA ALA A 239 -19.82 15.93 -0.57
C ALA A 239 -19.87 16.47 -2.01
N LEU A 240 -19.29 17.64 -2.27
CA LEU A 240 -19.19 18.22 -3.61
C LEU A 240 -18.38 17.33 -4.55
N ASN A 241 -17.19 16.92 -4.12
CA ASN A 241 -16.28 16.11 -4.94
C ASN A 241 -16.84 14.72 -5.24
N ILE A 242 -17.44 14.06 -4.25
CA ILE A 242 -18.10 12.77 -4.40
C ILE A 242 -19.34 12.91 -5.30
N GLY A 243 -20.10 14.00 -5.18
CA GLY A 243 -21.23 14.28 -6.07
C GLY A 243 -20.82 14.49 -7.53
N LEU A 244 -19.72 15.19 -7.78
CA LEU A 244 -19.21 15.38 -9.14
C LEU A 244 -18.57 14.11 -9.70
N LEU A 245 -17.92 13.31 -8.86
CA LEU A 245 -17.46 11.98 -9.22
C LEU A 245 -18.63 11.11 -9.70
N MET A 246 -19.71 11.07 -8.93
CA MET A 246 -20.94 10.34 -9.29
C MET A 246 -21.48 10.79 -10.65
N LEU A 247 -21.50 12.10 -10.91
CA LEU A 247 -21.92 12.65 -12.20
C LEU A 247 -21.02 12.17 -13.35
N SER A 248 -19.69 12.19 -13.18
CA SER A 248 -18.75 11.70 -14.20
C SER A 248 -18.96 10.23 -14.52
N ILE A 249 -19.11 9.37 -13.51
CA ILE A 249 -19.28 7.94 -13.75
C ILE A 249 -20.66 7.68 -14.39
N ASN A 250 -21.71 8.41 -14.01
CA ASN A 250 -23.01 8.34 -14.66
C ASN A 250 -22.93 8.68 -16.16
N ILE A 251 -22.21 9.75 -16.52
CA ILE A 251 -21.97 10.14 -17.93
C ILE A 251 -21.22 9.04 -18.69
N ILE A 252 -20.15 8.48 -18.11
CA ILE A 252 -19.36 7.41 -18.73
C ILE A 252 -20.22 6.15 -18.92
N SER A 253 -21.03 5.81 -17.93
CA SER A 253 -21.91 4.63 -17.95
C SER A 253 -23.22 4.81 -18.75
N GLN A 254 -23.40 5.95 -19.43
CA GLN A 254 -24.62 6.29 -20.18
C GLN A 254 -25.91 6.16 -19.34
N GLY A 255 -25.83 6.41 -18.03
CA GLY A 255 -26.99 6.36 -17.14
C GLY A 255 -27.52 4.97 -16.81
N GLN A 256 -26.79 3.88 -17.11
CA GLN A 256 -27.20 2.51 -16.79
C GLN A 256 -27.02 2.11 -15.30
N MET A 257 -26.82 3.08 -14.41
CA MET A 257 -26.56 2.82 -13.00
C MET A 257 -27.84 2.59 -12.19
N GLY A 258 -27.87 1.48 -11.46
CA GLY A 258 -28.96 1.15 -10.54
C GLY A 258 -29.06 2.11 -9.33
N LEU A 259 -30.22 2.10 -8.67
CA LEU A 259 -30.50 2.93 -7.49
C LEU A 259 -29.54 2.66 -6.31
N SER A 260 -29.05 1.42 -6.21
CA SER A 260 -28.06 0.99 -5.22
C SER A 260 -26.79 1.83 -5.32
N PHE A 261 -26.35 2.18 -6.53
CA PHE A 261 -25.15 2.99 -6.75
C PHE A 261 -25.21 4.29 -5.95
N TYR A 262 -26.29 5.06 -6.06
CA TYR A 262 -26.47 6.34 -5.35
C TYR A 262 -26.41 6.22 -3.81
N SER A 263 -26.93 5.13 -3.24
CA SER A 263 -26.87 4.90 -1.80
C SER A 263 -25.45 4.69 -1.27
N HIS A 264 -24.57 4.07 -2.06
CA HIS A 264 -23.16 3.88 -1.69
C HIS A 264 -22.39 5.21 -1.63
N PHE A 265 -22.71 6.19 -2.48
CA PHE A 265 -22.09 7.53 -2.42
C PHE A 265 -22.47 8.28 -1.14
N LEU A 266 -23.74 8.22 -0.74
CA LEU A 266 -24.19 8.83 0.52
C LEU A 266 -23.48 8.18 1.71
N LEU A 267 -23.35 6.85 1.72
CA LEU A 267 -22.61 6.12 2.75
C LEU A 267 -21.12 6.49 2.78
N THR A 268 -20.53 6.82 1.63
CA THR A 268 -19.13 7.27 1.53
C THR A 268 -18.93 8.64 2.17
N VAL A 269 -19.83 9.59 1.92
CA VAL A 269 -19.79 10.91 2.55
C VAL A 269 -19.90 10.76 4.06
N LEU A 270 -20.86 9.96 4.54
CA LEU A 270 -21.05 9.70 5.98
C LEU A 270 -19.86 8.96 6.60
N GLY A 271 -19.32 7.98 5.86
CA GLY A 271 -18.18 7.17 6.28
C GLY A 271 -16.86 7.93 6.37
N SER A 272 -16.76 9.10 5.71
CA SER A 272 -15.60 9.98 5.83
C SER A 272 -15.56 10.77 7.15
N ILE A 273 -16.68 10.90 7.87
CA ILE A 273 -16.78 11.73 9.10
C ILE A 273 -15.79 11.30 10.20
N PRO A 274 -15.63 10.00 10.55
CA PRO A 274 -14.62 9.55 11.50
C PRO A 274 -13.20 9.99 11.13
N MET A 275 -12.86 9.92 9.84
CA MET A 275 -11.56 10.33 9.33
C MET A 275 -11.37 11.84 9.45
N ILE A 276 -12.40 12.62 9.13
CA ILE A 276 -12.38 14.08 9.28
C ILE A 276 -12.12 14.46 10.73
N ILE A 277 -12.81 13.83 11.69
CA ILE A 277 -12.62 14.09 13.12
C ILE A 277 -11.20 13.73 13.56
N PHE A 278 -10.69 12.56 13.13
CA PHE A 278 -9.34 12.12 13.44
C PHE A 278 -8.26 13.06 12.88
N PHE A 279 -8.30 13.31 11.58
CA PHE A 279 -7.29 14.11 10.89
C PHE A 279 -7.34 15.57 11.32
N SER A 280 -8.52 16.17 11.49
CA SER A 280 -8.59 17.55 12.00
C SER A 280 -7.96 17.68 13.40
N GLY A 281 -8.23 16.76 14.32
CA GLY A 281 -7.59 16.74 15.64
C GLY A 281 -6.07 16.60 15.55
N ALA A 282 -5.59 15.61 14.79
CA ALA A 282 -4.16 15.35 14.66
C ALA A 282 -3.41 16.51 13.98
N LEU A 283 -4.01 17.11 12.94
CA LEU A 283 -3.44 18.23 12.20
C LEU A 283 -3.40 19.51 13.04
N LEU A 284 -4.44 19.79 13.82
CA LEU A 284 -4.44 20.92 14.76
C LEU A 284 -3.37 20.74 15.84
N TYR A 285 -3.14 19.52 16.31
CA TYR A 285 -2.05 19.21 17.24
C TYR A 285 -0.67 19.42 16.60
N ILE A 286 -0.43 18.88 15.41
CA ILE A 286 0.84 19.03 14.69
C ILE A 286 1.11 20.51 14.36
N ALA A 287 0.13 21.22 13.80
CA ALA A 287 0.25 22.62 13.47
C ALA A 287 0.42 23.48 14.75
N GLY A 288 -0.32 23.17 15.82
CA GLY A 288 -0.17 23.81 17.12
C GLY A 288 1.24 23.67 17.70
N SER A 289 1.92 22.55 17.39
CA SER A 289 3.30 22.24 17.81
C SER A 289 4.40 23.01 17.07
N SER A 290 4.09 23.56 15.89
CA SER A 290 5.09 24.11 14.97
C SER A 290 5.27 25.62 15.10
N LYS A 291 6.48 26.12 14.83
CA LYS A 291 6.82 27.55 14.97
C LYS A 291 6.49 28.35 13.73
N SER A 292 6.43 27.70 12.59
CA SER A 292 6.10 28.32 11.31
C SER A 292 5.22 27.41 10.46
N THR A 293 4.52 28.01 9.52
CA THR A 293 3.77 27.34 8.45
C THR A 293 4.64 26.32 7.70
N LYS A 294 5.91 26.67 7.44
CA LYS A 294 6.90 25.77 6.78
C LYS A 294 7.24 24.55 7.64
N GLU A 295 7.41 24.73 8.93
CA GLU A 295 7.71 23.63 9.86
C GLU A 295 6.49 22.71 10.05
N ALA A 296 5.29 23.29 10.17
CA ALA A 296 4.05 22.53 10.23
C ALA A 296 3.84 21.67 8.97
N SER A 297 4.06 22.26 7.80
CA SER A 297 4.02 21.52 6.53
C SER A 297 5.09 20.43 6.46
N SER A 298 6.28 20.65 7.04
CA SER A 298 7.36 19.65 7.06
C SER A 298 7.03 18.45 7.96
N TYR A 299 6.33 18.67 9.08
CA TYR A 299 5.87 17.58 9.97
C TYR A 299 4.63 16.86 9.44
N LEU A 300 3.81 17.57 8.66
CA LEU A 300 2.65 17.02 8.01
C LEU A 300 3.00 15.90 7.03
N HIS A 301 3.98 16.09 6.14
CA HIS A 301 4.22 15.12 5.06
C HIS A 301 4.58 13.69 5.54
N PRO A 302 5.48 13.48 6.52
CA PRO A 302 5.74 12.15 7.08
C PRO A 302 4.49 11.54 7.73
N PHE A 303 3.67 12.37 8.39
CA PHE A 303 2.41 11.93 8.99
C PHE A 303 1.44 11.44 7.91
N VAL A 304 1.24 12.21 6.84
CA VAL A 304 0.39 11.81 5.69
C VAL A 304 0.88 10.51 5.05
N LEU A 305 2.20 10.36 4.89
CA LEU A 305 2.81 9.20 4.25
C LEU A 305 2.51 7.89 5.01
N ILE A 306 2.50 7.92 6.34
CA ILE A 306 2.18 6.74 7.16
C ILE A 306 0.74 6.26 6.89
N PHE A 307 -0.23 7.17 6.86
CA PHE A 307 -1.62 6.79 6.56
C PHE A 307 -1.84 6.44 5.09
N MET A 308 -1.08 7.04 4.18
CA MET A 308 -1.12 6.69 2.76
C MET A 308 -0.62 5.26 2.52
N ILE A 309 0.51 4.88 3.11
CA ILE A 309 1.02 3.50 3.06
C ILE A 309 -0.03 2.54 3.61
N GLY A 310 -0.62 2.89 4.75
CA GLY A 310 -1.66 2.08 5.37
C GLY A 310 -2.91 1.89 4.51
N ALA A 311 -3.36 2.94 3.84
CA ALA A 311 -4.48 2.87 2.91
C ALA A 311 -4.16 2.09 1.64
N PHE A 312 -2.92 2.18 1.14
CA PHE A 312 -2.46 1.36 0.04
C PHE A 312 -2.44 -0.12 0.40
N LEU A 313 -1.98 -0.48 1.61
CA LEU A 313 -2.03 -1.86 2.13
C LEU A 313 -3.47 -2.38 2.28
N SER A 314 -4.43 -1.50 2.58
CA SER A 314 -5.85 -1.84 2.59
C SER A 314 -6.43 -2.10 1.19
N LEU A 315 -5.82 -1.54 0.15
CA LEU A 315 -6.24 -1.76 -1.24
C LEU A 315 -5.74 -3.12 -1.73
N SER A 316 -4.47 -3.43 -1.46
CA SER A 316 -3.80 -4.65 -1.91
C SER A 316 -4.25 -5.93 -1.19
N THR A 317 -5.21 -5.83 -0.27
CA THR A 317 -5.73 -6.98 0.49
C THR A 317 -7.25 -7.07 0.33
N ASP A 318 -7.73 -8.20 -0.20
CA ASP A 318 -9.16 -8.51 -0.27
C ASP A 318 -9.73 -8.85 1.11
N SER A 319 -8.85 -9.35 2.00
CA SER A 319 -9.15 -9.67 3.40
C SER A 319 -8.16 -8.93 4.31
N PRO A 320 -8.37 -7.64 4.62
CA PRO A 320 -7.48 -6.91 5.50
C PRO A 320 -7.44 -7.58 6.88
N SER A 321 -6.22 -7.86 7.34
CA SER A 321 -6.00 -8.52 8.63
C SER A 321 -6.62 -7.74 9.79
N SER A 322 -7.16 -8.44 10.80
CA SER A 322 -7.95 -7.85 11.88
C SER A 322 -7.23 -6.75 12.67
N TRP A 323 -5.90 -6.72 12.69
CA TRP A 323 -5.14 -5.69 13.39
C TRP A 323 -5.14 -4.33 12.66
N MET A 324 -5.25 -4.33 11.32
CA MET A 324 -5.25 -3.12 10.49
C MET A 324 -6.46 -2.23 10.79
N ASN A 325 -7.59 -2.83 11.18
CA ASN A 325 -8.80 -2.12 11.61
C ASN A 325 -8.59 -1.25 12.86
N TRP A 326 -7.57 -1.53 13.68
CA TRP A 326 -7.30 -0.77 14.89
C TRP A 326 -6.34 0.39 14.67
N ILE A 327 -5.71 0.48 13.49
CA ILE A 327 -4.88 1.63 13.14
C ILE A 327 -5.79 2.74 12.64
N PRO A 328 -5.79 3.92 13.29
CA PRO A 328 -6.64 5.05 12.88
C PRO A 328 -6.36 5.44 11.43
N GLY A 329 -7.34 5.96 10.71
CA GLY A 329 -7.19 6.32 9.30
C GLY A 329 -7.13 5.11 8.35
N ILE A 330 -6.33 4.08 8.65
CA ILE A 330 -6.30 2.80 7.89
C ILE A 330 -7.60 2.04 8.10
N GLY A 331 -7.97 1.79 9.36
CA GLY A 331 -9.20 1.10 9.71
C GLY A 331 -10.46 1.83 9.25
N ALA A 332 -10.42 3.16 9.22
CA ALA A 332 -11.52 3.96 8.67
C ALA A 332 -11.57 3.89 7.13
N GLY A 333 -10.42 3.80 6.45
CA GLY A 333 -10.35 3.51 5.01
C GLY A 333 -10.87 2.12 4.66
N ILE A 334 -10.52 1.09 5.44
CA ILE A 334 -11.09 -0.27 5.33
C ILE A 334 -12.61 -0.23 5.55
N SER A 335 -13.06 0.54 6.54
CA SER A 335 -14.49 0.70 6.83
C SER A 335 -15.22 1.36 5.66
N LEU A 336 -14.63 2.40 5.07
CA LEU A 336 -15.14 3.07 3.88
C LEU A 336 -15.21 2.10 2.68
N LYS A 337 -14.18 1.27 2.46
CA LYS A 337 -14.20 0.18 1.46
C LYS A 337 -15.39 -0.75 1.71
N SER A 338 -15.57 -1.24 2.94
CA SER A 338 -16.66 -2.17 3.29
C SER A 338 -18.07 -1.59 3.11
N TRP A 339 -18.26 -0.29 3.37
CA TRP A 339 -19.56 0.37 3.19
C TRP A 339 -19.85 0.69 1.73
N LEU A 340 -18.82 0.93 0.92
CA LEU A 340 -18.92 1.10 -0.53
C LEU A 340 -19.30 -0.19 -1.26
N THR A 341 -18.94 -1.34 -0.70
CA THR A 341 -19.22 -2.67 -1.27
C THR A 341 -20.41 -3.37 -0.63
N ALA A 342 -21.27 -2.65 0.11
CA ALA A 342 -22.40 -3.19 0.90
C ALA A 342 -22.06 -4.32 1.90
N SER A 343 -20.78 -4.59 2.16
CA SER A 343 -20.27 -5.66 3.05
C SER A 343 -19.95 -5.14 4.46
N GLY A 344 -20.76 -4.20 4.95
CA GLY A 344 -20.53 -3.51 6.22
C GLY A 344 -20.60 -4.46 7.43
N THR A 345 -19.44 -4.92 7.90
CA THR A 345 -19.35 -5.78 9.09
C THR A 345 -19.43 -4.97 10.40
N LEU A 346 -19.79 -5.61 11.51
CA LEU A 346 -19.78 -4.96 12.83
C LEU A 346 -18.38 -4.37 13.18
N ILE A 347 -17.32 -4.99 12.66
CA ILE A 347 -15.92 -4.57 12.88
C ILE A 347 -15.64 -3.20 12.25
N SER A 348 -16.22 -2.88 11.09
CA SER A 348 -16.00 -1.57 10.45
C SER A 348 -16.63 -0.43 11.25
N TRP A 349 -17.82 -0.65 11.81
CA TRP A 349 -18.45 0.31 12.71
C TRP A 349 -17.65 0.55 14.00
N ILE A 350 -17.07 -0.51 14.57
CA ILE A 350 -16.21 -0.40 15.76
C ILE A 350 -14.91 0.34 15.44
N SER A 351 -14.28 0.05 14.30
CA SER A 351 -13.09 0.73 13.79
C SER A 351 -13.33 2.24 13.59
N ALA A 352 -14.47 2.60 13.02
CA ALA A 352 -14.89 3.99 12.84
C ALA A 352 -15.11 4.71 14.18
N ALA A 353 -15.74 4.04 15.15
CA ALA A 353 -15.92 4.58 16.49
C ALA A 353 -14.57 4.80 17.20
N TRP A 354 -13.64 3.84 17.06
CA TRP A 354 -12.27 3.94 17.58
C TRP A 354 -11.50 5.11 16.98
N THR A 355 -11.56 5.27 15.66
CA THR A 355 -10.93 6.40 14.94
C THR A 355 -11.49 7.74 15.42
N THR A 356 -12.81 7.82 15.61
CA THR A 356 -13.49 9.02 16.12
C THR A 356 -13.04 9.35 17.55
N PHE A 357 -12.98 8.34 18.42
CA PHE A 357 -12.52 8.50 19.80
C PHE A 357 -11.11 9.09 19.85
N LEU A 358 -10.18 8.57 19.05
CA LEU A 358 -8.82 9.07 18.98
C LEU A 358 -8.73 10.49 18.41
N GLY A 359 -9.61 10.87 17.48
CA GLY A 359 -9.73 12.26 17.04
C GLY A 359 -10.06 13.21 18.19
N PHE A 360 -10.99 12.85 19.08
CA PHE A 360 -11.29 13.64 20.28
C PHE A 360 -10.13 13.66 21.29
N VAL A 361 -9.33 12.60 21.38
CA VAL A 361 -8.09 12.59 22.18
C VAL A 361 -7.11 13.63 21.61
N PHE A 362 -6.86 13.62 20.30
CA PHE A 362 -5.98 14.61 19.67
C PHE A 362 -6.49 16.05 19.82
N LEU A 363 -7.80 16.29 19.74
CA LEU A 363 -8.38 17.62 20.00
C LEU A 363 -8.12 18.09 21.43
N ASN A 364 -8.21 17.19 22.42
CA ASN A 364 -7.86 17.54 23.80
C ASN A 364 -6.35 17.85 23.94
N LEU A 365 -5.48 17.05 23.33
CA LEU A 365 -4.04 17.28 23.33
C LEU A 365 -3.67 18.62 22.66
N ALA A 366 -4.30 18.94 21.53
CA ALA A 366 -4.13 20.24 20.86
C ALA A 366 -4.55 21.40 21.78
N ALA A 367 -5.64 21.24 22.55
CA ALA A 367 -6.10 22.25 23.49
C ALA A 367 -5.19 22.42 24.72
N GLU A 368 -4.55 21.35 25.17
CA GLU A 368 -3.54 21.41 26.24
C GLU A 368 -2.25 22.08 25.76
N GLN A 369 -1.79 21.72 24.56
CA GLN A 369 -0.60 22.30 23.97
C GLN A 369 -0.76 23.79 23.64
N PHE A 370 -1.94 24.23 23.22
CA PHE A 370 -2.22 25.64 22.97
C PHE A 370 -2.05 26.52 24.23
N LYS A 371 -2.01 25.91 25.44
CA LYS A 371 -1.73 26.62 26.69
C LYS A 371 -0.24 26.80 27.01
N SER A 372 0.67 26.00 26.43
CA SER A 372 2.06 26.01 26.88
C SER A 372 2.86 27.20 26.33
N GLU A 373 3.45 27.99 27.23
CA GLU A 373 4.25 29.19 26.93
C GLU A 373 5.44 28.93 25.99
N ASN A 374 6.07 27.75 26.10
CA ASN A 374 7.17 27.34 25.24
C ASN A 374 6.79 27.21 23.75
N THR A 375 5.51 27.08 23.45
CA THR A 375 4.97 26.95 22.09
C THR A 375 4.65 28.32 21.48
N ILE A 376 4.37 29.32 22.32
CA ILE A 376 4.08 30.70 21.91
C ILE A 376 5.37 31.43 21.51
N LEU A 377 6.48 31.17 22.19
CA LEU A 377 7.74 31.92 22.03
C LEU A 377 8.67 31.44 20.89
N GLY A 378 8.35 30.36 20.18
CA GLY A 378 9.04 30.01 18.92
C GLY A 378 10.57 29.81 18.99
N VAL A 379 11.16 29.48 20.14
CA VAL A 379 12.62 29.51 20.36
C VAL A 379 13.35 28.30 19.75
N GLY A 380 13.37 28.15 18.43
CA GLY A 380 14.31 27.21 17.80
C GLY A 380 13.99 26.91 16.35
N GLY A 381 14.53 27.73 15.45
CA GLY A 381 14.66 27.41 14.03
C GLY A 381 16.11 27.07 13.69
N ILE A 382 16.29 26.13 12.76
CA ILE A 382 17.61 25.67 12.28
C ILE A 382 18.14 26.67 11.23
N ASN A 383 19.38 27.15 11.40
CA ASN A 383 20.03 28.10 10.50
C ASN A 383 20.84 27.40 9.38
N TRP A 384 20.29 27.40 8.15
CA TRP A 384 20.79 26.67 6.98
C TRP A 384 22.13 27.16 6.40
N LYS A 385 22.53 28.41 6.63
CA LYS A 385 23.79 28.96 6.08
C LYS A 385 25.02 28.53 6.89
N GLN A 386 24.86 28.35 8.19
CA GLN A 386 25.88 27.73 9.05
C GLN A 386 25.97 26.20 8.84
N TRP A 387 24.92 25.59 8.29
CA TRP A 387 24.80 24.15 8.11
C TRP A 387 25.72 23.61 7.00
N TRP A 388 25.84 24.30 5.84
CA TRP A 388 26.68 23.84 4.73
C TRP A 388 28.19 23.95 5.00
N ASN A 389 28.62 24.99 5.74
CA ASN A 389 30.05 25.28 5.94
C ASN A 389 30.68 24.54 7.12
N LYS A 390 29.89 23.97 8.04
CA LYS A 390 30.42 23.07 9.09
C LYS A 390 30.42 21.64 8.59
N GLN A 391 31.51 21.21 7.95
CA GLN A 391 31.84 19.79 7.90
C GLN A 391 32.00 19.31 9.35
N ARG A 392 30.93 18.77 9.93
CA ARG A 392 30.99 18.08 11.21
C ARG A 392 31.90 16.87 10.98
N LYS A 393 33.14 16.93 11.48
CA LYS A 393 33.89 15.70 11.79
C LYS A 393 32.94 14.85 12.65
N GLY A 394 32.75 13.58 12.29
CA GLY A 394 31.82 12.72 13.01
C GLY A 394 32.17 12.70 14.50
N GLU A 395 31.40 13.39 15.32
CA GLU A 395 31.68 13.56 16.76
C GLU A 395 30.75 12.71 17.63
N ARG A 396 29.57 12.35 17.09
CA ARG A 396 28.51 11.61 17.80
C ARG A 396 27.86 10.53 16.93
N TYR A 397 27.21 9.56 17.56
CA TYR A 397 26.29 8.62 16.88
C TYR A 397 24.90 9.25 16.69
N ALA A 398 24.07 8.63 15.85
CA ALA A 398 22.66 9.01 15.68
C ALA A 398 21.92 9.01 17.02
N THR A 399 20.91 9.85 17.18
CA THR A 399 19.92 9.72 18.25
C THR A 399 18.85 8.70 17.85
N SER A 400 18.09 8.20 18.83
CA SER A 400 17.04 7.21 18.55
C SER A 400 15.95 7.75 17.61
N SER A 401 15.61 9.05 17.70
CA SER A 401 14.66 9.70 16.78
C SER A 401 15.24 9.84 15.37
N GLU A 402 16.50 10.28 15.23
CA GLU A 402 17.19 10.34 13.94
C GLU A 402 17.29 8.96 13.29
N SER A 403 17.53 7.91 14.09
CA SER A 403 17.56 6.53 13.61
C SER A 403 16.21 6.05 13.08
N ILE A 404 15.12 6.30 13.80
CA ILE A 404 13.77 5.91 13.36
C ILE A 404 13.39 6.66 12.08
N ILE A 405 13.60 7.98 12.02
CA ILE A 405 13.27 8.79 10.84
C ILE A 405 14.08 8.32 9.62
N SER A 406 15.37 8.07 9.81
CA SER A 406 16.25 7.60 8.73
C SER A 406 15.84 6.20 8.28
N PHE A 407 15.48 5.30 9.19
CA PHE A 407 14.98 3.97 8.84
C PHE A 407 13.71 4.06 7.99
N ILE A 408 12.74 4.89 8.39
CA ILE A 408 11.50 5.10 7.63
C ILE A 408 11.82 5.61 6.22
N LEU A 409 12.71 6.61 6.09
CA LEU A 409 13.14 7.14 4.80
C LEU A 409 13.84 6.10 3.93
N ILE A 410 14.76 5.32 4.52
CA ILE A 410 15.49 4.25 3.84
C ILE A 410 14.53 3.16 3.36
N PHE A 411 13.59 2.76 4.21
CA PHE A 411 12.59 1.74 3.92
C PHE A 411 11.67 2.18 2.77
N ILE A 412 11.14 3.41 2.81
CA ILE A 412 10.33 3.98 1.73
C ILE A 412 11.13 4.08 0.44
N ALA A 413 12.37 4.56 0.50
CA ALA A 413 13.24 4.65 -0.67
C ALA A 413 13.52 3.26 -1.25
N PHE A 414 13.74 2.25 -0.41
CA PHE A 414 13.95 0.87 -0.85
C PHE A 414 12.72 0.33 -1.58
N ALA A 415 11.52 0.52 -1.03
CA ALA A 415 10.27 0.10 -1.67
C ALA A 415 10.04 0.82 -3.02
N ILE A 416 10.16 2.15 -3.05
CA ILE A 416 9.98 2.96 -4.27
C ILE A 416 11.01 2.57 -5.32
N PHE A 417 12.29 2.48 -4.96
CA PHE A 417 13.34 2.15 -5.92
C PHE A 417 13.22 0.72 -6.42
N SER A 418 12.83 -0.25 -5.58
CA SER A 418 12.58 -1.63 -6.03
C SER A 418 11.49 -1.65 -7.09
N PHE A 419 10.35 -1.02 -6.83
CA PHE A 419 9.24 -0.93 -7.77
C PHE A 419 9.61 -0.18 -9.06
N VAL A 420 10.25 0.99 -8.95
CA VAL A 420 10.63 1.81 -10.11
C VAL A 420 11.66 1.10 -10.99
N PHE A 421 12.67 0.46 -10.39
CA PHE A 421 13.68 -0.26 -11.16
C PHE A 421 13.12 -1.53 -11.78
N GLU A 422 12.31 -2.30 -11.05
CA GLU A 422 11.60 -3.46 -11.60
C GLU A 422 10.74 -3.06 -12.79
N ALA A 423 9.85 -2.08 -12.64
CA ALA A 423 8.97 -1.59 -13.71
C ALA A 423 9.74 -1.03 -14.92
N ARG A 424 10.94 -0.50 -14.70
CA ARG A 424 11.80 -0.03 -15.80
C ARG A 424 12.50 -1.17 -16.53
N LEU A 425 12.83 -2.25 -15.83
CA LEU A 425 13.54 -3.40 -16.37
C LEU A 425 12.58 -4.42 -16.99
N SER A 426 11.35 -4.54 -16.49
CA SER A 426 10.36 -5.54 -16.93
C SER A 426 10.09 -5.57 -18.44
N PRO A 427 10.14 -4.47 -19.22
CA PRO A 427 9.97 -4.55 -20.68
C PRO A 427 11.14 -5.22 -21.41
N SER A 428 12.29 -5.40 -20.73
CA SER A 428 13.55 -5.85 -21.33
C SER A 428 14.01 -7.24 -20.88
N MET A 429 13.37 -7.83 -19.88
CA MET A 429 13.75 -9.11 -19.30
C MET A 429 12.54 -9.85 -18.70
N SER A 430 12.72 -11.13 -18.38
CA SER A 430 11.70 -11.92 -17.69
C SER A 430 11.43 -11.40 -16.29
N GLU A 431 10.24 -11.69 -15.76
CA GLU A 431 9.72 -11.14 -14.51
C GLU A 431 10.63 -11.44 -13.31
N GLY A 432 11.07 -12.68 -13.14
CA GLY A 432 11.98 -13.08 -12.07
C GLY A 432 13.36 -12.40 -12.17
N LYS A 433 13.82 -12.08 -13.38
CA LYS A 433 15.05 -11.27 -13.58
C LYS A 433 14.83 -9.80 -13.24
N SER A 434 13.72 -9.19 -13.68
CA SER A 434 13.44 -7.78 -13.37
C SER A 434 13.31 -7.55 -11.87
N ILE A 435 12.69 -8.47 -11.14
CA ILE A 435 12.60 -8.39 -9.68
C ILE A 435 14.01 -8.49 -9.05
N LEU A 436 14.84 -9.46 -9.48
CA LEU A 436 16.17 -9.64 -8.92
C LEU A 436 17.09 -8.44 -9.19
N TYR A 437 17.13 -7.92 -10.41
CA TYR A 437 17.98 -6.77 -10.75
C TYR A 437 17.41 -5.45 -10.23
N GLY A 438 16.08 -5.31 -10.15
CA GLY A 438 15.41 -4.17 -9.53
C GLY A 438 15.74 -4.06 -8.04
N THR A 439 15.63 -5.18 -7.31
CA THR A 439 16.03 -5.25 -5.89
C THR A 439 17.52 -4.98 -5.69
N PHE A 440 18.40 -5.46 -6.58
CA PHE A 440 19.83 -5.13 -6.55
C PHE A 440 20.08 -3.61 -6.63
N LEU A 441 19.45 -2.92 -7.59
CA LEU A 441 19.60 -1.47 -7.75
C LEU A 441 19.02 -0.71 -6.54
N ALA A 442 17.91 -1.19 -5.99
CA ALA A 442 17.31 -0.63 -4.78
C ALA A 442 18.22 -0.78 -3.56
N GLN A 443 18.92 -1.91 -3.39
CA GLN A 443 19.89 -2.09 -2.31
C GLN A 443 21.05 -1.06 -2.41
N ILE A 444 21.61 -0.86 -3.60
CA ILE A 444 22.70 0.12 -3.79
C ILE A 444 22.21 1.54 -3.48
N THR A 445 21.07 1.93 -4.04
CA THR A 445 20.56 3.29 -3.93
C THR A 445 19.98 3.59 -2.54
N ALA A 446 19.15 2.72 -1.99
CA ALA A 446 18.46 2.95 -0.72
C ALA A 446 19.22 2.46 0.51
N LEU A 447 20.01 1.39 0.43
CA LEU A 447 20.69 0.80 1.61
C LEU A 447 22.18 1.13 1.69
N VAL A 448 22.79 1.63 0.61
CA VAL A 448 24.21 2.06 0.61
C VAL A 448 24.34 3.57 0.42
N MET A 449 23.83 4.11 -0.70
CA MET A 449 24.00 5.53 -1.02
C MET A 449 23.21 6.44 -0.07
N LEU A 450 21.91 6.19 0.13
CA LEU A 450 21.07 7.05 0.97
C LEU A 450 21.55 7.12 2.43
N PRO A 451 21.88 6.01 3.13
CA PRO A 451 22.45 6.06 4.47
C PRO A 451 23.78 6.79 4.52
N HIS A 452 24.61 6.68 3.48
CA HIS A 452 25.85 7.45 3.37
C HIS A 452 25.55 8.96 3.32
N PHE A 453 24.58 9.39 2.51
CA PHE A 453 24.14 10.78 2.46
C PHE A 453 23.52 11.27 3.77
N ILE A 454 22.64 10.48 4.39
CA ILE A 454 22.04 10.78 5.70
C ILE A 454 23.14 10.96 6.76
N ASN A 455 24.10 10.04 6.78
CA ASN A 455 25.21 10.09 7.72
C ASN A 455 26.07 11.36 7.55
N LYS A 456 26.34 11.74 6.29
CA LYS A 456 27.05 12.99 5.96
C LYS A 456 26.21 14.23 6.33
N PHE A 457 24.90 14.19 6.07
CA PHE A 457 23.94 15.25 6.37
C PHE A 457 23.82 15.52 7.88
N LEU A 458 23.80 14.46 8.70
CA LEU A 458 23.69 14.54 10.15
C LEU A 458 25.05 14.74 10.86
N GLY A 459 26.15 14.39 10.18
CA GLY A 459 27.52 14.51 10.71
C GLY A 459 27.85 13.47 11.77
N LEU A 460 27.52 12.20 11.53
CA LEU A 460 27.67 11.14 12.54
C LEU A 460 28.99 10.36 12.41
N LYS A 461 29.35 9.67 13.51
CA LYS A 461 30.50 8.75 13.61
C LYS A 461 30.24 7.44 12.89
N ASN A 462 31.25 6.96 12.17
CA ASN A 462 31.22 5.71 11.38
C ASN A 462 32.30 4.69 11.79
N ASP A 463 32.87 4.84 12.98
CA ASP A 463 34.07 4.11 13.41
C ASP A 463 33.91 2.58 13.35
N TYR A 464 32.67 2.09 13.47
CA TYR A 464 32.32 0.67 13.38
C TYR A 464 32.20 0.12 11.94
N ILE A 465 31.94 0.99 10.97
CA ILE A 465 31.80 0.67 9.55
C ILE A 465 33.19 0.64 8.88
N THR A 466 34.09 1.55 9.27
CA THR A 466 35.38 1.77 8.61
C THR A 466 36.53 0.92 9.16
N SER A 467 36.37 0.26 10.31
CA SER A 467 37.47 -0.47 10.95
C SER A 467 37.68 -1.89 10.41
N LEU A 468 37.98 -2.04 9.11
CA LEU A 468 38.41 -3.33 8.54
C LEU A 468 39.63 -3.93 9.27
N LYS A 469 40.47 -3.09 9.87
CA LYS A 469 41.62 -3.50 10.69
C LYS A 469 41.24 -4.40 11.89
N ARG A 470 40.00 -4.33 12.36
CA ARG A 470 39.49 -5.14 13.49
C ARG A 470 38.91 -6.48 13.05
N PHE A 471 38.75 -6.70 11.74
CA PHE A 471 38.17 -7.90 11.19
C PHE A 471 39.25 -8.93 10.85
N GLN A 472 39.30 -10.02 11.62
CA GLN A 472 40.17 -11.16 11.40
C GLN A 472 39.31 -12.42 11.41
N PRO A 473 38.72 -12.82 10.27
CA PRO A 473 37.84 -13.98 10.21
C PRO A 473 38.65 -15.24 10.55
N LYS A 474 38.04 -16.11 11.36
CA LYS A 474 38.62 -17.40 11.78
C LYS A 474 37.63 -18.52 11.42
N PRO A 475 38.06 -19.78 11.29
CA PRO A 475 37.19 -20.89 10.88
C PRO A 475 35.94 -21.08 11.76
N TRP A 476 35.99 -20.70 13.05
CA TRP A 476 34.82 -20.77 13.94
C TRP A 476 33.65 -19.90 13.45
N LEU A 477 33.90 -18.88 12.63
CA LEU A 477 32.86 -18.00 12.08
C LEU A 477 31.94 -18.75 11.10
N PHE A 478 32.48 -19.71 10.37
CA PHE A 478 31.69 -20.57 9.49
C PHE A 478 30.75 -21.47 10.30
N PHE A 479 31.27 -22.15 11.32
CA PHE A 479 30.47 -23.02 12.18
C PHE A 479 29.39 -22.26 12.97
N ILE A 480 29.69 -21.06 13.47
CA ILE A 480 28.67 -20.24 14.14
C ILE A 480 27.61 -19.72 13.16
N SER A 481 27.95 -19.52 11.88
CA SER A 481 26.96 -19.18 10.83
C SER A 481 26.02 -20.35 10.56
N ILE A 482 26.55 -21.58 10.47
CA ILE A 482 25.72 -22.80 10.38
C ILE A 482 24.83 -22.91 11.63
N GLY A 483 25.40 -22.68 12.82
CA GLY A 483 24.65 -22.71 14.06
C GLY A 483 23.52 -21.67 14.10
N ALA A 484 23.78 -20.46 13.61
CA ALA A 484 22.78 -19.40 13.47
C ALA A 484 21.69 -19.76 12.47
N TRP A 485 22.05 -20.32 11.32
CA TRP A 485 21.09 -20.79 10.32
C TRP A 485 20.20 -21.89 10.87
N LEU A 486 20.77 -22.95 11.48
CA LEU A 486 20.02 -24.05 12.10
C LEU A 486 19.09 -23.57 13.21
N PHE A 487 19.57 -22.64 14.06
CA PHE A 487 18.74 -22.04 15.10
C PHE A 487 17.60 -21.20 14.51
N GLY A 488 17.89 -20.43 13.46
CA GLY A 488 16.89 -19.68 12.72
C GLY A 488 15.82 -20.58 12.12
N MET A 489 16.18 -21.70 11.49
CA MET A 489 15.23 -22.62 10.83
C MET A 489 14.10 -23.10 11.74
N LEU A 490 14.37 -23.33 13.03
CA LEU A 490 13.33 -23.62 14.03
C LEU A 490 12.28 -22.50 14.10
N PHE A 491 12.73 -21.25 14.19
CA PHE A 491 11.84 -20.09 14.26
C PHE A 491 11.19 -19.77 12.92
N GLY A 492 11.84 -20.11 11.80
CA GLY A 492 11.22 -20.07 10.47
C GLY A 492 10.05 -21.02 10.37
N TYR A 493 10.21 -22.28 10.80
CA TYR A 493 9.13 -23.25 10.84
C TYR A 493 7.98 -22.81 11.75
N ILE A 494 8.28 -22.26 12.94
CA ILE A 494 7.26 -21.72 13.85
C ILE A 494 6.52 -20.54 13.18
N GLY A 495 7.25 -19.64 12.52
CA GLY A 495 6.69 -18.51 11.80
C GLY A 495 5.73 -18.95 10.69
N GLU A 496 6.17 -19.87 9.83
CA GLU A 496 5.37 -20.48 8.76
C GLU A 496 4.13 -21.21 9.31
N SER A 497 4.25 -21.87 10.45
CA SER A 497 3.13 -22.58 11.09
C SER A 497 2.04 -21.64 11.62
N ILE A 498 2.41 -20.41 12.01
CA ILE A 498 1.48 -19.40 12.54
C ILE A 498 0.92 -18.53 11.41
N TRP A 499 1.79 -18.15 10.47
CA TRP A 499 1.48 -17.33 9.31
C TRP A 499 2.03 -18.02 8.06
N PRO A 500 1.26 -18.92 7.44
CA PRO A 500 1.66 -19.59 6.22
C PRO A 500 1.91 -18.59 5.09
N MET A 501 2.91 -18.88 4.27
CA MET A 501 3.26 -18.08 3.11
C MET A 501 2.16 -18.17 2.04
N GLY A 502 1.77 -17.02 1.48
CA GLY A 502 0.75 -16.97 0.42
C GLY A 502 1.24 -17.58 -0.89
N GLU A 503 0.35 -18.27 -1.62
CA GLU A 503 0.70 -18.96 -2.88
C GLU A 503 1.35 -18.04 -3.92
N GLU A 504 0.88 -16.80 -4.01
CA GLU A 504 1.41 -15.81 -4.94
C GLU A 504 2.88 -15.48 -4.64
N PHE A 505 3.21 -15.28 -3.36
CA PHE A 505 4.59 -15.02 -2.95
C PHE A 505 5.49 -16.24 -3.17
N THR A 506 4.98 -17.46 -2.94
CA THR A 506 5.71 -18.69 -3.26
C THR A 506 6.01 -18.79 -4.76
N LYS A 507 5.03 -18.48 -5.63
CA LYS A 507 5.22 -18.45 -7.09
C LYS A 507 6.28 -17.43 -7.50
N ILE A 508 6.23 -16.21 -6.96
CA ILE A 508 7.23 -15.17 -7.23
C ILE A 508 8.63 -15.65 -6.81
N MET A 509 8.77 -16.24 -5.62
CA MET A 509 10.05 -16.79 -5.17
C MET A 509 10.53 -17.92 -6.09
N GLN A 510 9.66 -18.83 -6.52
CA GLN A 510 10.02 -19.88 -7.49
C GLN A 510 10.51 -19.27 -8.82
N MET A 511 9.80 -18.29 -9.38
CA MET A 511 10.22 -17.60 -10.60
C MET A 511 11.61 -16.96 -10.45
N ILE A 512 11.85 -16.23 -9.34
CA ILE A 512 13.17 -15.63 -9.07
C ILE A 512 14.25 -16.70 -9.01
N PHE A 513 14.00 -17.81 -8.32
CA PHE A 513 14.99 -18.86 -8.18
C PHE A 513 15.24 -19.57 -9.50
N ASP A 514 14.21 -19.91 -10.27
CA ASP A 514 14.33 -20.71 -11.49
C ASP A 514 14.95 -19.92 -12.65
N GLU A 515 14.54 -18.68 -12.86
CA GLU A 515 15.01 -17.85 -13.97
C GLU A 515 16.44 -17.32 -13.81
N ASN A 516 16.98 -17.36 -12.59
CA ASN A 516 18.28 -16.79 -12.27
C ASN A 516 19.35 -17.86 -11.98
N SER A 517 20.59 -17.53 -12.36
CA SER A 517 21.75 -18.37 -12.08
C SER A 517 22.05 -18.43 -10.58
N LEU A 518 22.65 -19.54 -10.11
CA LEU A 518 23.12 -19.64 -8.72
C LEU A 518 24.09 -18.51 -8.37
N ILE A 519 24.96 -18.11 -9.30
CA ILE A 519 25.97 -17.06 -9.09
C ILE A 519 25.31 -15.71 -8.87
N SER A 520 24.31 -15.35 -9.69
CA SER A 520 23.57 -14.09 -9.53
C SER A 520 22.78 -14.06 -8.23
N LEU A 521 22.14 -15.17 -7.84
CA LEU A 521 21.44 -15.29 -6.56
C LEU A 521 22.39 -15.15 -5.37
N LEU A 522 23.53 -15.85 -5.37
CA LEU A 522 24.53 -15.73 -4.31
C LEU A 522 25.05 -14.30 -4.18
N PHE A 523 25.28 -13.61 -5.29
CA PHE A 523 25.74 -12.23 -5.24
C PHE A 523 24.66 -11.26 -4.75
N ILE A 524 23.45 -11.32 -5.32
CA ILE A 524 22.38 -10.32 -5.13
C ILE A 524 21.52 -10.58 -3.89
N VAL A 525 21.35 -11.84 -3.47
CA VAL A 525 20.46 -12.24 -2.37
C VAL A 525 21.24 -12.68 -1.12
N ALA A 526 22.50 -13.08 -1.26
CA ALA A 526 23.35 -13.37 -0.10
C ALA A 526 24.38 -12.28 0.20
N VAL A 527 25.27 -11.96 -0.75
CA VAL A 527 26.40 -11.06 -0.47
C VAL A 527 25.95 -9.60 -0.32
N MET A 528 25.14 -9.10 -1.24
CA MET A 528 24.72 -7.69 -1.20
C MET A 528 23.88 -7.34 0.04
N PRO A 529 22.80 -8.07 0.41
CA PRO A 529 22.05 -7.83 1.64
C PRO A 529 22.93 -7.99 2.87
N GLY A 530 23.78 -9.03 2.88
CA GLY A 530 24.71 -9.29 3.96
C GLY A 530 25.62 -8.11 4.30
N ILE A 531 25.94 -7.26 3.33
CA ILE A 531 26.73 -6.04 3.54
C ILE A 531 25.81 -4.82 3.72
N ALA A 532 24.88 -4.59 2.79
CA ALA A 532 24.07 -3.39 2.72
C ALA A 532 23.13 -3.24 3.92
N GLU A 533 22.48 -4.32 4.34
CA GLU A 533 21.58 -4.29 5.49
C GLU A 533 22.38 -4.14 6.78
N GLU A 534 23.54 -4.79 6.91
CA GLU A 534 24.39 -4.63 8.10
C GLU A 534 24.91 -3.20 8.27
N LEU A 535 25.18 -2.48 7.17
CA LEU A 535 25.51 -1.04 7.23
C LEU A 535 24.39 -0.23 7.88
N VAL A 536 23.14 -0.51 7.51
CA VAL A 536 21.96 0.19 8.05
C VAL A 536 21.67 -0.26 9.48
N PHE A 537 21.43 -1.55 9.70
CA PHE A 537 20.92 -2.04 10.97
C PHE A 537 21.97 -2.09 12.07
N ARG A 538 23.21 -2.48 11.75
CA ARG A 538 24.27 -2.68 12.75
C ARG A 538 25.22 -1.49 12.76
N GLY A 539 25.53 -0.93 11.59
CA GLY A 539 26.33 0.29 11.48
C GLY A 539 25.59 1.50 12.04
N PHE A 540 24.36 1.75 11.58
CA PHE A 540 23.63 2.98 11.88
C PHE A 540 22.58 2.84 12.99
N LEU A 541 21.59 1.95 12.85
CA LEU A 541 20.43 1.89 13.76
C LEU A 541 20.77 1.37 15.15
N LEU A 542 21.49 0.24 15.25
CA LEU A 542 21.90 -0.35 16.52
C LEU A 542 22.60 0.68 17.42
N HIS A 543 23.52 1.46 16.85
CA HIS A 543 24.26 2.50 17.57
C HIS A 543 23.37 3.66 18.01
N GLY A 544 22.38 4.05 17.21
CA GLY A 544 21.44 5.10 17.57
C GLY A 544 20.52 4.75 18.75
N PHE A 545 20.32 3.46 18.99
CA PHE A 545 19.57 2.97 20.16
C PHE A 545 20.44 2.59 21.35
N LYS A 546 21.79 2.58 21.25
CA LYS A 546 22.68 2.21 22.37
C LYS A 546 22.47 3.05 23.63
N LYS A 547 22.05 4.30 23.50
CA LYS A 547 21.73 5.18 24.65
C LYS A 547 20.58 4.64 25.51
N LEU A 548 19.71 3.79 24.96
CA LEU A 548 18.62 3.14 25.68
C LEU A 548 19.09 1.89 26.44
N GLY A 549 20.35 1.49 26.27
CA GLY A 549 20.95 0.25 26.78
C GLY A 549 21.12 -0.80 25.67
N ASN A 550 22.17 -1.61 25.78
CA ASN A 550 22.52 -2.62 24.77
C ASN A 550 21.37 -3.60 24.47
N SER A 551 20.66 -4.07 25.51
CA SER A 551 19.55 -5.02 25.32
C SER A 551 18.41 -4.40 24.51
N ARG A 552 18.02 -3.15 24.79
CA ARG A 552 16.97 -2.45 24.03
C ARG A 552 17.42 -2.16 22.60
N ALA A 553 18.69 -1.78 22.42
CA ALA A 553 19.25 -1.55 21.10
C ALA A 553 19.25 -2.81 20.22
N ILE A 554 19.62 -3.95 20.79
CA ILE A 554 19.55 -5.26 20.13
C ILE A 554 18.10 -5.56 19.73
N LEU A 555 17.15 -5.48 20.67
CA LEU A 555 15.75 -5.80 20.41
C LEU A 555 15.15 -4.91 19.33
N ILE A 556 15.29 -3.58 19.45
CA ILE A 556 14.70 -2.63 18.50
C ILE A 556 15.31 -2.79 17.11
N SER A 557 16.65 -2.85 17.01
CA SER A 557 17.31 -3.02 15.69
C SER A 557 16.92 -4.34 15.02
N SER A 558 16.82 -5.43 15.79
CA SER A 558 16.42 -6.75 15.28
C SER A 558 14.95 -6.79 14.86
N SER A 559 14.06 -6.10 15.59
CA SER A 559 12.65 -5.96 15.18
C SER A 559 12.52 -5.15 13.89
N LEU A 560 13.22 -4.02 13.77
CA LEU A 560 13.19 -3.22 12.53
C LEU A 560 13.76 -4.00 11.34
N PHE A 561 14.79 -4.82 11.57
CA PHE A 561 15.35 -5.74 10.57
C PHE A 561 14.32 -6.76 10.09
N ALA A 562 13.61 -7.41 11.03
CA ALA A 562 12.55 -8.35 10.69
C ALA A 562 11.37 -7.69 9.95
N LEU A 563 10.94 -6.51 10.39
CA LEU A 563 9.84 -5.77 9.78
C LEU A 563 10.14 -5.33 8.33
N MET A 564 11.41 -5.05 7.99
CA MET A 564 11.79 -4.64 6.63
C MET A 564 11.53 -5.74 5.58
N HIS A 565 11.44 -7.00 5.99
CA HIS A 565 11.20 -8.12 5.08
C HIS A 565 9.73 -8.26 4.65
N LEU A 566 8.80 -7.53 5.29
CA LEU A 566 7.38 -7.44 4.93
C LEU A 566 6.63 -8.78 4.77
N ASP A 567 7.12 -9.81 5.43
CA ASP A 567 6.56 -11.15 5.39
C ASP A 567 6.44 -11.69 6.84
N PRO A 568 5.20 -11.84 7.36
CA PRO A 568 4.97 -12.36 8.70
C PRO A 568 5.56 -13.76 8.94
N SER A 569 5.57 -14.62 7.93
CA SER A 569 6.10 -16.00 8.03
C SER A 569 7.60 -15.99 8.39
N ARG A 570 8.34 -15.02 7.86
CA ARG A 570 9.78 -14.83 8.06
C ARG A 570 10.14 -13.98 9.27
N PHE A 571 9.17 -13.37 9.93
CA PHE A 571 9.43 -12.42 11.01
C PHE A 571 10.26 -13.04 12.14
N LEU A 572 9.88 -14.22 12.63
CA LEU A 572 10.59 -14.88 13.74
C LEU A 572 12.01 -15.33 13.34
N TYR A 573 12.17 -15.87 12.13
CA TYR A 573 13.47 -16.26 11.57
C TYR A 573 14.43 -15.08 11.50
N THR A 574 14.01 -14.01 10.83
CA THR A 574 14.82 -12.80 10.62
C THR A 574 15.07 -12.04 11.91
N PHE A 575 14.12 -12.02 12.85
CA PHE A 575 14.30 -11.42 14.17
C PHE A 575 15.40 -12.12 14.98
N VAL A 576 15.38 -13.46 15.03
CA VAL A 576 16.37 -14.23 15.81
C VAL A 576 17.77 -14.10 15.23
N LEU A 577 17.92 -14.20 13.91
CA LEU A 577 19.19 -13.87 13.25
C LEU A 577 19.58 -12.42 13.52
N GLY A 578 18.58 -11.54 13.51
CA GLY A 578 18.66 -10.14 13.87
C GLY A 578 19.44 -9.91 15.16
N VAL A 579 19.00 -10.61 16.21
CA VAL A 579 19.55 -10.60 17.56
C VAL A 579 20.96 -11.16 17.58
N ILE A 580 21.22 -12.29 16.92
CA ILE A 580 22.56 -12.90 16.83
C ILE A 580 23.55 -11.92 16.22
N PHE A 581 23.22 -11.34 15.07
CA PHE A 581 24.07 -10.37 14.38
C PHE A 581 24.35 -9.14 15.24
N ALA A 582 23.31 -8.56 15.86
CA ALA A 582 23.48 -7.39 16.74
C ALA A 582 24.39 -7.69 17.95
N MET A 583 24.25 -8.86 18.58
CA MET A 583 25.12 -9.24 19.69
C MET A 583 26.58 -9.42 19.23
N ILE A 584 26.80 -10.01 18.05
CA ILE A 584 28.14 -10.20 17.49
C ILE A 584 28.79 -8.87 17.13
N THR A 585 28.04 -7.92 16.56
CA THR A 585 28.54 -6.57 16.30
C THR A 585 28.95 -5.87 17.61
N LEU A 586 28.12 -5.92 18.65
CA LEU A 586 28.45 -5.30 19.93
C LEU A 586 29.64 -5.96 20.61
N ARG A 587 29.76 -7.29 20.50
CA ARG A 587 30.88 -8.03 21.09
C ARG A 587 32.19 -7.76 20.36
N THR A 588 32.19 -7.75 19.04
CA THR A 588 33.42 -7.61 18.23
C THR A 588 33.82 -6.15 17.95
N GLY A 589 32.88 -5.22 18.10
CA GLY A 589 33.13 -3.80 17.82
C GLY A 589 33.34 -3.50 16.33
N THR A 590 32.78 -4.33 15.44
CA THR A 590 32.76 -4.11 13.99
C THR A 590 31.60 -4.87 13.33
N ILE A 591 31.07 -4.35 12.21
CA ILE A 591 29.98 -5.00 11.47
C ILE A 591 30.45 -6.16 10.58
N TRP A 592 31.74 -6.24 10.27
CA TRP A 592 32.22 -7.19 9.25
C TRP A 592 32.08 -8.66 9.66
N TYR A 593 32.07 -8.97 10.96
CA TYR A 593 31.75 -10.31 11.45
C TYR A 593 30.28 -10.65 11.21
N SER A 594 29.34 -9.75 11.53
CA SER A 594 27.93 -9.99 11.28
C SER A 594 27.60 -10.00 9.79
N ALA A 595 28.25 -9.15 8.99
CA ALA A 595 28.11 -9.14 7.53
C ALA A 595 28.55 -10.46 6.89
N LEU A 596 29.73 -10.97 7.22
CA LEU A 596 30.17 -12.26 6.68
C LEU A 596 29.25 -13.40 7.14
N MET A 597 28.77 -13.39 8.38
CA MET A 597 27.81 -14.38 8.85
C MET A 597 26.48 -14.30 8.08
N HIS A 598 25.97 -13.09 7.86
CA HIS A 598 24.74 -12.88 7.10
C HIS A 598 24.90 -13.38 5.65
N CYS A 599 26.00 -13.06 4.98
CA CYS A 599 26.33 -13.61 3.66
C CYS A 599 26.33 -15.15 3.68
N LEU A 600 26.95 -15.78 4.68
CA LEU A 600 27.03 -17.23 4.79
C LEU A 600 25.65 -17.88 5.05
N VAL A 601 24.85 -17.30 5.95
CA VAL A 601 23.50 -17.78 6.27
C VAL A 601 22.59 -17.72 5.04
N ASN A 602 22.65 -16.63 4.28
CA ASN A 602 21.86 -16.49 3.07
C ASN A 602 22.39 -17.41 1.96
N ALA A 603 23.72 -17.54 1.82
CA ALA A 603 24.32 -18.44 0.83
C ALA A 603 23.93 -19.90 1.08
N ILE A 604 23.94 -20.36 2.34
CA ILE A 604 23.45 -21.70 2.71
C ILE A 604 22.00 -21.85 2.28
N SER A 605 21.14 -20.89 2.60
CA SER A 605 19.71 -20.94 2.24
C SER A 605 19.48 -21.02 0.74
N ILE A 606 20.19 -20.21 -0.05
CA ILE A 606 20.09 -20.19 -1.52
C ILE A 606 20.60 -21.49 -2.13
N MET A 607 21.76 -21.99 -1.68
CA MET A 607 22.33 -23.24 -2.20
C MET A 607 21.41 -24.43 -1.95
N LEU A 608 20.75 -24.47 -0.79
CA LEU A 608 19.80 -25.54 -0.47
C LEU A 608 18.51 -25.42 -1.28
N ALA A 609 17.99 -24.20 -1.45
CA ALA A 609 16.80 -23.94 -2.25
C ALA A 609 17.01 -24.26 -3.74
N LYS A 610 18.13 -23.83 -4.35
CA LYS A 610 18.39 -24.01 -5.79
C LYS A 610 18.69 -25.47 -6.17
N ASN A 611 19.24 -26.27 -5.26
CA ASN A 611 19.63 -27.66 -5.53
C ASN A 611 18.58 -28.68 -5.09
N ASN A 612 17.39 -28.25 -4.63
CA ASN A 612 16.34 -29.11 -4.08
C ASN A 612 16.83 -30.09 -2.98
N LEU A 613 17.96 -29.80 -2.31
CA LEU A 613 18.58 -30.69 -1.32
C LEU A 613 17.73 -30.84 -0.04
N PHE A 614 16.72 -29.98 0.14
CA PHE A 614 15.67 -30.09 1.15
C PHE A 614 14.26 -30.16 0.53
N GLY A 615 14.15 -30.29 -0.81
CA GLY A 615 12.86 -30.35 -1.50
C GLY A 615 11.94 -31.42 -0.93
N ASP A 616 12.49 -32.57 -0.50
CA ASP A 616 11.72 -33.67 0.10
C ASP A 616 11.41 -33.47 1.60
N VAL A 617 12.10 -32.55 2.28
CA VAL A 617 11.95 -32.27 3.72
C VAL A 617 11.12 -31.00 3.97
N LEU A 618 11.01 -30.15 2.96
CA LEU A 618 10.19 -28.93 2.92
C LEU A 618 9.06 -29.03 1.88
N SER A 619 8.88 -30.18 1.23
CA SER A 619 7.72 -30.42 0.37
C SER A 619 6.45 -30.31 1.20
N PRO A 620 5.32 -29.92 0.60
CA PRO A 620 4.01 -29.97 1.25
C PRO A 620 3.66 -31.38 1.78
N GLU A 621 4.34 -32.40 1.25
CA GLU A 621 4.20 -33.82 1.60
C GLU A 621 5.19 -34.29 2.69
N ALA A 622 6.17 -33.46 3.06
CA ALA A 622 7.12 -33.78 4.12
C ALA A 622 6.39 -33.82 5.47
N PRO A 623 6.70 -34.78 6.38
CA PRO A 623 6.02 -34.88 7.65
C PRO A 623 6.19 -33.58 8.44
N THR A 624 5.08 -32.86 8.61
CA THR A 624 4.86 -31.57 9.28
C THR A 624 5.11 -31.64 10.80
N ASN A 625 6.14 -32.36 11.23
CA ASN A 625 6.47 -32.55 12.62
C ASN A 625 7.48 -31.49 13.06
N LEU A 626 7.19 -30.78 14.14
CA LEU A 626 8.10 -29.80 14.76
C LEU A 626 9.45 -30.41 15.21
N LEU A 627 9.52 -31.73 15.42
CA LEU A 627 10.64 -32.41 16.05
C LEU A 627 12.00 -32.25 15.31
N PRO A 628 12.12 -32.43 13.98
CA PRO A 628 13.38 -32.23 13.26
C PRO A 628 13.88 -30.79 13.36
N PHE A 629 12.98 -29.81 13.21
CA PHE A 629 13.30 -28.39 13.37
C PHE A 629 13.72 -28.05 14.80
N ALA A 630 13.10 -28.66 15.81
CA ALA A 630 13.49 -28.51 17.21
C ALA A 630 14.89 -29.08 17.48
N ILE A 631 15.22 -30.25 16.90
CA ILE A 631 16.55 -30.85 16.97
C ILE A 631 17.59 -29.95 16.28
N MET A 632 17.30 -29.47 15.07
CA MET A 632 18.15 -28.51 14.35
C MET A 632 18.37 -27.24 15.18
N GLY A 633 17.31 -26.68 15.77
CA GLY A 633 17.39 -25.52 16.63
C GLY A 633 18.27 -25.75 17.85
N LEU A 634 18.10 -26.89 18.53
CA LEU A 634 18.92 -27.26 19.68
C LEU A 634 20.40 -27.39 19.30
N ILE A 635 20.71 -28.08 18.19
CA ILE A 635 22.08 -28.22 17.68
C ILE A 635 22.66 -26.84 17.36
N GLY A 636 21.91 -25.99 16.65
CA GLY A 636 22.31 -24.63 16.32
C GLY A 636 22.66 -23.80 17.54
N PHE A 637 21.78 -23.83 18.56
CA PHE A 637 22.01 -23.16 19.84
C PHE A 637 23.27 -23.66 20.56
N LEU A 638 23.49 -24.97 20.60
CA LEU A 638 24.67 -25.57 21.23
C LEU A 638 25.97 -25.17 20.52
N ILE A 639 25.97 -25.12 19.18
CA ILE A 639 27.11 -24.64 18.39
C ILE A 639 27.43 -23.19 18.74
N ILE A 640 26.42 -22.29 18.73
CA ILE A 640 26.60 -20.87 19.07
C ILE A 640 27.14 -20.73 20.49
N LYS A 641 26.54 -21.43 21.47
CA LYS A 641 26.95 -21.40 22.88
C LYS A 641 28.39 -21.87 23.07
N SER A 642 28.79 -22.97 22.41
CA SER A 642 30.13 -23.53 22.51
C SER A 642 31.20 -22.59 21.94
N LEU A 643 30.89 -21.94 20.81
CA LEU A 643 31.82 -21.05 20.11
C LEU A 643 31.78 -19.60 20.61
N TRP A 644 30.80 -19.23 21.44
CA TRP A 644 30.61 -17.86 21.94
C TRP A 644 31.86 -17.25 22.57
N LYS A 645 32.59 -18.04 23.37
CA LYS A 645 33.82 -17.59 24.04
C LYS A 645 34.97 -17.30 23.07
N LYS A 646 34.95 -17.86 21.85
CA LYS A 646 35.98 -17.63 20.82
C LYS A 646 35.79 -16.32 20.05
N ILE A 647 34.61 -15.69 20.17
CA ILE A 647 34.31 -14.42 19.52
C ILE A 647 35.10 -13.30 20.20
N PRO A 648 35.92 -12.53 19.45
CA PRO A 648 36.70 -11.42 19.97
C PRO A 648 35.84 -10.44 20.77
N ILE A 649 36.34 -10.01 21.92
CA ILE A 649 35.69 -9.00 22.76
C ILE A 649 36.33 -7.66 22.47
N HIS A 650 35.50 -6.66 22.15
CA HIS A 650 35.91 -5.28 22.09
C HIS A 650 35.98 -4.73 23.50
N GLU A 651 37.19 -4.57 24.03
CA GLU A 651 37.42 -3.81 25.25
C GLU A 651 37.21 -2.33 24.92
N ASN A 652 36.09 -1.76 25.37
CA ASN A 652 35.94 -0.31 25.45
C ASN A 652 37.00 0.21 26.45
N LYS A 653 38.05 0.87 25.95
CA LYS A 653 38.80 1.83 26.75
C LYS A 653 38.07 3.16 26.80
#